data_AF-A0A5D2RJK4-F1
#
_entry.id   AF-A0A5D2RJK4-F1
#
_cell.length_a   1.000
_cell.length_b   1.000
_cell.length_c   1.000
_cell.angle_alpha   90.00
_cell.angle_beta   90.00
_cell.angle_gamma   90.00
#
_symmetry.space_group_name_H-M   'P 1'
#
loop_
_entity.id
_entity.type
_entity.pdbx_description
1 polymer ?
#
loop_
_entity_poly.entity_id
_entity_poly.type
_entity_poly.pdbx_seq_one_letter_code
_entity_poly.pdbx_strand_id
1 'polypeptide(L)'
;MVTALSLLNAPFLTPKPRTQLKTLPSAKPNSPFFFPSSFPSFPNLQRHRFNVQPPIAASLKEKVGCFKKTLSDFTGLNYWVVRDYCRLVDSVTALEPEIQRLSDEQLAAKTSEFKKRLNQGEAVSDIQAEAFAVVREAAKRKLGMRHFDVQIIGGAVLHDGSIAEMKTGEGKTLVSTLAAYLNALAGDGVHVVTVNDYLAQRDAEWMGRVHRSLGLSVGLIQKGMTAEERRINYQCDITYTNNSELGFDYLRDNLAGNSDQLVMRWPKPFHFAIVDEVDSVLIDEGRNPLLISGEASKDDARYPVAAKVAELLMRGLHYNIELKDNSVELTEEGIALAELALETNDLWDENDPWARFVMNALKAKEFYRRDVQYIVRNGKALIINELTGRVEEKRRWSEGIHQAVEAKEGLKIQADSVVVAQITYQSLFKLYPKLSGMTGTAKTEEREFLKMFQMPVIEVPTNLPNIRKDLPIQAFATARGKWEYVSQEVEYMFRQGRPVLVGTTSVENSEHLSDLLQERNIPHSVLNARPKYAAREAEIIAQAGRKYAITISTNMAGRGTDIILGGNPKMLAREIIEDSLLSFLTREAPSIEVSDMSISRKVFSKVKVGPSSMALLAKSALMAKFVGKSEGKSWTHEEAKSIISESVEMSQLKPLKELQKLIDEQSEMYPLGPYIAITYLSVLKDCEVHCTKEGSEVKRLGGLHVIGTSLHESRRIDNQLRGRAGRQGDPGSTRFMVSLQDEMFQKFNFDTEWAVKLISKITNDEDIPIEGDAIVKQLLALQINAEKYFFNIRKSLVEFDEVLEVQRKHVYDLRQLILTGDDESCSQHIFQCLWYHDVR
;
A
#
# COMPACT_ATOMS: atom_id res chain seq x y z
N MET A 1 29.86 54.20 34.28
CA MET A 1 30.44 53.48 35.43
C MET A 1 30.68 52.05 34.93
N VAL A 2 31.89 51.49 34.74
CA VAL A 2 33.10 51.45 35.60
C VAL A 2 32.71 50.82 36.95
N THR A 3 33.16 49.64 37.40
CA THR A 3 34.41 48.83 37.26
C THR A 3 34.10 47.32 37.07
N ALA A 4 34.84 46.49 36.29
CA ALA A 4 36.19 45.90 36.48
C ALA A 4 36.24 44.75 37.53
N LEU A 5 36.43 43.47 37.13
CA LEU A 5 37.69 42.65 37.16
C LEU A 5 37.93 41.91 38.51
N SER A 6 38.50 40.69 38.65
CA SER A 6 39.34 39.85 37.76
C SER A 6 39.62 38.40 38.27
N LEU A 7 40.43 37.65 37.47
CA LEU A 7 41.33 36.50 37.81
C LEU A 7 40.64 35.12 38.03
N LEU A 8 41.11 33.93 37.59
CA LEU A 8 42.27 33.38 36.79
C LEU A 8 41.75 32.16 35.96
N ASN A 9 42.39 31.51 34.96
CA ASN A 9 43.57 31.71 34.08
C ASN A 9 43.44 30.86 32.78
N ALA A 10 44.52 30.70 31.98
CA ALA A 10 44.62 29.85 30.77
C ALA A 10 45.91 28.94 30.83
N PRO A 11 46.39 28.17 29.80
CA PRO A 11 46.37 28.46 28.35
C PRO A 11 46.14 27.31 27.33
N PHE A 12 45.83 27.73 26.10
CA PHE A 12 45.96 26.98 24.84
C PHE A 12 47.42 26.87 24.37
N LEU A 13 47.73 25.91 23.48
CA LEU A 13 48.72 26.08 22.42
C LEU A 13 48.28 25.37 21.12
N THR A 14 48.75 25.88 19.97
CA THR A 14 48.05 25.81 18.66
C THR A 14 48.87 25.12 17.54
N PRO A 15 48.26 24.79 16.38
CA PRO A 15 48.86 23.89 15.36
C PRO A 15 49.54 24.60 14.18
N LYS A 16 50.25 23.85 13.30
CA LYS A 16 50.62 24.13 11.87
C LYS A 16 51.61 23.05 11.35
N PRO A 17 51.98 22.97 10.04
CA PRO A 17 51.24 23.21 8.80
C PRO A 17 51.46 22.10 7.72
N ARG A 18 50.89 22.28 6.50
CA ARG A 18 51.27 21.54 5.26
C ARG A 18 52.14 22.42 4.34
N THR A 19 53.09 21.81 3.61
CA THR A 19 53.76 22.41 2.42
C THR A 19 54.29 21.33 1.45
N GLN A 20 54.90 21.71 0.31
CA GLN A 20 54.84 20.97 -0.96
C GLN A 20 56.17 20.32 -1.48
N LEU A 21 55.99 19.31 -2.36
CA LEU A 21 56.71 19.00 -3.62
C LEU A 21 58.21 18.60 -3.70
N LYS A 22 58.45 17.48 -4.44
CA LYS A 22 59.67 17.02 -5.18
C LYS A 22 60.88 16.60 -4.29
N THR A 23 61.49 15.41 -4.41
CA THR A 23 62.24 14.86 -5.57
C THR A 23 62.49 13.34 -5.49
N LEU A 24 62.63 12.67 -6.65
CA LEU A 24 63.32 11.37 -6.87
C LEU A 24 64.83 11.64 -7.16
N PRO A 25 65.81 10.69 -7.07
CA PRO A 25 65.73 9.33 -7.65
C PRO A 25 66.56 8.16 -7.03
N SER A 26 66.32 6.96 -7.61
CA SER A 26 67.25 5.84 -7.91
C SER A 26 68.15 5.17 -6.85
N ALA A 27 67.97 3.85 -6.69
CA ALA A 27 69.06 2.86 -6.62
C ALA A 27 68.61 1.48 -7.17
N LYS A 28 69.44 0.85 -8.00
CA LYS A 28 69.46 -0.59 -8.40
C LYS A 28 70.92 -1.06 -8.35
N PRO A 29 71.20 -2.37 -8.22
CA PRO A 29 71.74 -3.09 -9.41
C PRO A 29 71.38 -4.59 -9.55
N ASN A 30 71.17 -5.00 -10.82
CA ASN A 30 71.67 -6.19 -11.56
C ASN A 30 71.67 -7.64 -11.00
N SER A 31 70.84 -8.53 -11.62
CA SER A 31 71.12 -9.82 -12.37
C SER A 31 72.31 -10.77 -12.02
N PRO A 32 72.38 -12.07 -12.44
CA PRO A 32 71.61 -12.82 -13.48
C PRO A 32 71.23 -14.35 -13.25
N PHE A 33 70.44 -14.91 -14.19
CA PHE A 33 70.28 -16.31 -14.71
C PHE A 33 70.65 -17.61 -13.92
N PHE A 34 69.82 -18.67 -14.02
CA PHE A 34 70.11 -19.96 -14.70
C PHE A 34 68.88 -20.94 -14.81
N PHE A 35 68.93 -21.88 -15.77
CA PHE A 35 67.97 -22.96 -16.12
C PHE A 35 68.54 -24.36 -15.71
N PRO A 36 67.79 -25.49 -15.61
CA PRO A 36 67.40 -26.30 -16.79
C PRO A 36 66.12 -27.19 -16.68
N SER A 37 65.88 -27.96 -17.75
CA SER A 37 64.68 -28.77 -18.08
C SER A 37 64.94 -30.28 -18.20
N SER A 38 63.90 -31.13 -18.17
CA SER A 38 63.93 -32.47 -18.78
C SER A 38 62.56 -33.00 -19.26
N PHE A 39 62.56 -33.64 -20.44
CA PHE A 39 61.51 -34.38 -21.19
C PHE A 39 62.24 -35.61 -21.82
N PRO A 40 61.60 -36.75 -22.22
CA PRO A 40 60.69 -36.85 -23.38
C PRO A 40 59.57 -37.94 -23.24
N SER A 41 58.57 -38.10 -24.14
CA SER A 41 58.61 -38.79 -25.47
C SER A 41 57.17 -39.28 -25.81
N PHE A 42 56.70 -39.72 -27.00
CA PHE A 42 57.05 -39.54 -28.44
C PHE A 42 55.77 -39.84 -29.33
N PRO A 43 55.76 -39.95 -30.69
CA PRO A 43 54.59 -39.55 -31.51
C PRO A 43 53.92 -40.67 -32.37
N ASN A 44 52.77 -40.37 -33.02
CA ASN A 44 52.57 -40.40 -34.51
C ASN A 44 51.09 -40.31 -35.00
N LEU A 45 50.88 -39.62 -36.15
CA LEU A 45 50.08 -39.95 -37.37
C LEU A 45 48.67 -40.63 -37.22
N GLN A 46 47.60 -40.37 -38.01
CA GLN A 46 47.43 -39.68 -39.30
C GLN A 46 45.92 -39.46 -39.66
N ARG A 47 45.66 -38.47 -40.53
CA ARG A 47 44.60 -38.40 -41.60
C ARG A 47 43.08 -38.32 -41.29
N HIS A 48 42.46 -37.36 -41.98
CA HIS A 48 41.02 -37.21 -42.24
C HIS A 48 40.37 -38.41 -42.96
N ARG A 49 39.07 -38.63 -42.69
CA ARG A 49 38.00 -38.61 -43.72
C ARG A 49 36.61 -38.39 -43.09
N PHE A 50 35.76 -37.61 -43.75
CA PHE A 50 34.32 -37.50 -43.47
C PHE A 50 33.60 -38.79 -43.87
N ASN A 51 32.57 -39.24 -43.13
CA ASN A 51 31.17 -39.15 -43.60
C ASN A 51 30.09 -39.60 -42.58
N VAL A 52 28.91 -38.94 -42.67
CA VAL A 52 27.54 -39.38 -42.32
C VAL A 52 27.14 -39.62 -40.83
N GLN A 53 26.18 -38.80 -40.38
CA GLN A 53 25.28 -38.92 -39.21
C GLN A 53 24.11 -39.91 -39.49
N PRO A 54 23.32 -40.46 -38.53
CA PRO A 54 22.42 -39.70 -37.61
C PRO A 54 22.04 -40.43 -36.27
N PRO A 55 20.97 -40.06 -35.53
CA PRO A 55 20.76 -38.78 -34.84
C PRO A 55 20.28 -38.93 -33.36
N ILE A 56 21.10 -38.61 -32.36
CA ILE A 56 20.61 -38.36 -30.97
C ILE A 56 21.37 -37.17 -30.36
N ALA A 57 20.89 -35.96 -30.62
CA ALA A 57 21.47 -34.73 -30.06
C ALA A 57 20.43 -33.62 -29.81
N ALA A 58 19.29 -33.99 -29.23
CA ALA A 58 18.20 -33.06 -28.88
C ALA A 58 17.54 -33.44 -27.54
N SER A 59 18.30 -33.43 -26.44
CA SER A 59 17.77 -33.66 -25.07
C SER A 59 18.63 -33.12 -23.91
N LEU A 60 19.79 -32.50 -24.18
CA LEU A 60 20.79 -32.16 -23.13
C LEU A 60 21.23 -30.69 -23.12
N LYS A 61 20.34 -29.76 -23.50
CA LYS A 61 20.62 -28.31 -23.51
C LYS A 61 19.62 -27.41 -22.77
N GLU A 62 18.76 -28.00 -21.95
CA GLU A 62 17.79 -27.28 -21.10
C GLU A 62 17.95 -27.66 -19.62
N LYS A 63 19.09 -27.30 -19.01
CA LYS A 63 19.21 -27.20 -17.54
C LYS A 63 20.09 -26.03 -17.13
N VAL A 64 19.75 -25.43 -15.98
CA VAL A 64 20.41 -24.31 -15.29
C VAL A 64 20.18 -22.92 -15.90
N GLY A 65 18.98 -22.37 -15.63
CA GLY A 65 18.69 -20.93 -15.73
C GLY A 65 19.17 -20.13 -14.52
N CYS A 66 20.32 -20.49 -13.93
CA CYS A 66 20.84 -19.89 -12.71
C CYS A 66 22.07 -19.01 -13.02
N PHE A 67 21.84 -17.69 -13.01
CA PHE A 67 22.79 -16.58 -13.20
C PHE A 67 23.55 -16.45 -14.54
N LYS A 68 23.41 -15.27 -15.18
CA LYS A 68 24.52 -14.70 -15.94
C LYS A 68 25.56 -14.17 -14.94
N LYS A 69 26.83 -14.52 -15.16
CA LYS A 69 27.92 -14.33 -14.20
C LYS A 69 28.51 -12.91 -14.29
N THR A 70 28.54 -12.18 -13.18
CA THR A 70 29.37 -10.96 -13.03
C THR A 70 30.32 -11.13 -11.85
N LEU A 71 31.57 -10.66 -11.98
CA LEU A 71 32.59 -10.77 -10.93
C LEU A 71 32.26 -9.96 -9.66
N SER A 72 31.39 -8.95 -9.76
CA SER A 72 30.85 -8.16 -8.65
C SER A 72 29.95 -8.95 -7.70
N ASP A 73 29.30 -9.99 -8.19
CA ASP A 73 28.12 -10.57 -7.52
C ASP A 73 28.55 -11.52 -6.39
N PHE A 74 29.75 -12.12 -6.51
CA PHE A 74 30.35 -12.99 -5.51
C PHE A 74 30.66 -12.30 -4.17
N THR A 75 30.72 -10.97 -4.12
CA THR A 75 30.94 -10.21 -2.88
C THR A 75 29.65 -9.76 -2.18
N GLY A 76 28.47 -9.91 -2.81
CA GLY A 76 27.20 -9.45 -2.25
C GLY A 76 26.52 -10.47 -1.36
N LEU A 77 26.17 -10.11 -0.12
CA LEU A 77 25.44 -10.99 0.81
C LEU A 77 24.15 -11.56 0.20
N ASN A 78 23.41 -10.73 -0.55
CA ASN A 78 22.17 -11.14 -1.23
C ASN A 78 22.36 -12.33 -2.18
N TYR A 79 23.48 -12.41 -2.90
CA TYR A 79 23.77 -13.52 -3.81
C TYR A 79 23.89 -14.86 -3.07
N TRP A 80 24.58 -14.87 -1.92
CA TRP A 80 24.76 -16.08 -1.12
C TRP A 80 23.45 -16.55 -0.48
N VAL A 81 22.65 -15.63 0.04
CA VAL A 81 21.31 -15.92 0.59
C VAL A 81 20.37 -16.47 -0.49
N VAL A 82 20.25 -15.80 -1.64
CA VAL A 82 19.41 -16.27 -2.76
C VAL A 82 19.85 -17.64 -3.28
N ARG A 83 21.17 -17.89 -3.33
CA ARG A 83 21.72 -19.19 -3.76
C ARG A 83 21.37 -20.31 -2.79
N ASP A 84 21.28 -20.05 -1.49
CA ASP A 84 20.89 -21.08 -0.53
C ASP A 84 19.38 -21.39 -0.65
N TYR A 85 18.52 -20.41 -0.94
CA TYR A 85 17.12 -20.67 -1.35
C TYR A 85 16.99 -21.46 -2.67
N CYS A 86 17.95 -21.36 -3.60
CA CYS A 86 17.93 -22.19 -4.81
C CYS A 86 17.98 -23.70 -4.49
N ARG A 87 18.56 -24.11 -3.35
CA ARG A 87 18.51 -25.52 -2.90
C ARG A 87 17.08 -25.96 -2.56
N LEU A 88 16.29 -25.08 -1.94
CA LEU A 88 14.88 -25.34 -1.67
C LEU A 88 14.09 -25.43 -2.98
N VAL A 89 14.38 -24.58 -3.97
CA VAL A 89 13.78 -24.66 -5.32
C VAL A 89 14.04 -26.03 -5.96
N ASP A 90 15.27 -26.52 -5.90
CA ASP A 90 15.64 -27.84 -6.44
C ASP A 90 14.85 -28.95 -5.73
N SER A 91 14.75 -28.93 -4.39
CA SER A 91 13.97 -29.90 -3.60
C SER A 91 12.46 -29.86 -3.92
N VAL A 92 11.85 -28.67 -3.96
CA VAL A 92 10.43 -28.48 -4.31
C VAL A 92 10.14 -28.99 -5.73
N THR A 93 11.08 -28.79 -6.65
CA THR A 93 10.95 -29.23 -8.05
C THR A 93 11.18 -30.74 -8.21
N ALA A 94 12.01 -31.35 -7.37
CA ALA A 94 12.19 -32.81 -7.32
C ALA A 94 10.91 -33.55 -6.86
N LEU A 95 10.13 -32.96 -5.96
CA LEU A 95 8.87 -33.52 -5.45
C LEU A 95 7.68 -33.35 -6.42
N GLU A 96 7.78 -32.42 -7.37
CA GLU A 96 6.67 -32.08 -8.28
C GLU A 96 6.06 -33.29 -9.05
N PRO A 97 6.82 -34.28 -9.57
CA PRO A 97 6.26 -35.44 -10.25
C PRO A 97 5.49 -36.41 -9.35
N GLU A 98 5.74 -36.40 -8.04
CA GLU A 98 5.05 -37.23 -7.05
C GLU A 98 3.75 -36.56 -6.62
N ILE A 99 3.81 -35.27 -6.26
CA ILE A 99 2.65 -34.46 -5.89
C ILE A 99 1.64 -34.34 -7.05
N GLN A 100 2.10 -34.27 -8.30
CA GLN A 100 1.23 -34.27 -9.48
C GLN A 100 0.37 -35.53 -9.64
N ARG A 101 0.76 -36.67 -9.04
CA ARG A 101 -0.01 -37.93 -9.11
C ARG A 101 -1.13 -38.02 -8.09
N LEU A 102 -1.13 -37.15 -7.08
CA LEU A 102 -2.14 -37.15 -6.02
C LEU A 102 -3.50 -36.68 -6.56
N SER A 103 -4.59 -37.29 -6.12
CA SER A 103 -5.94 -36.72 -6.31
C SER A 103 -6.11 -35.43 -5.49
N ASP A 104 -7.18 -34.68 -5.73
CA ASP A 104 -7.44 -33.45 -4.96
C ASP A 104 -7.71 -33.75 -3.48
N GLU A 105 -8.36 -34.86 -3.18
CA GLU A 105 -8.60 -35.35 -1.81
C GLU A 105 -7.30 -35.74 -1.12
N GLN A 106 -6.39 -36.41 -1.83
CA GLN A 106 -5.05 -36.75 -1.31
C GLN A 106 -4.18 -35.50 -1.11
N LEU A 107 -4.31 -34.51 -1.98
CA LEU A 107 -3.59 -33.24 -1.87
C LEU A 107 -4.09 -32.42 -0.67
N ALA A 108 -5.40 -32.40 -0.41
CA ALA A 108 -5.97 -31.82 0.80
C ALA A 108 -5.59 -32.59 2.08
N ALA A 109 -5.55 -33.92 2.02
CA ALA A 109 -5.15 -34.78 3.15
C ALA A 109 -3.71 -34.51 3.63
N LYS A 110 -2.82 -33.98 2.76
CA LYS A 110 -1.47 -33.55 3.17
C LYS A 110 -1.48 -32.48 4.27
N THR A 111 -2.48 -31.61 4.32
CA THR A 111 -2.61 -30.61 5.41
C THR A 111 -2.77 -31.28 6.77
N SER A 112 -3.62 -32.32 6.86
CA SER A 112 -3.79 -33.11 8.08
C SER A 112 -2.55 -33.94 8.42
N GLU A 113 -1.85 -34.46 7.41
CA GLU A 113 -0.55 -35.14 7.59
C GLU A 113 0.51 -34.20 8.20
N PHE A 114 0.68 -32.99 7.65
CA PHE A 114 1.64 -32.01 8.16
C PHE A 114 1.26 -31.50 9.56
N LYS A 115 -0.02 -31.17 9.82
CA LYS A 115 -0.49 -30.80 11.17
C LYS A 115 -0.17 -31.91 12.19
N LYS A 116 -0.31 -33.19 11.82
CA LYS A 116 0.06 -34.33 12.68
C LYS A 116 1.57 -34.45 12.89
N ARG A 117 2.39 -34.27 11.83
CA ARG A 117 3.86 -34.30 11.88
C ARG A 117 4.43 -33.21 12.81
N LEU A 118 3.94 -31.96 12.69
CA LEU A 118 4.30 -30.86 13.58
C LEU A 118 3.93 -31.16 15.05
N ASN A 119 2.72 -31.69 15.28
CA ASN A 119 2.28 -32.11 16.62
C ASN A 119 3.09 -33.28 17.21
N GLN A 120 3.86 -34.00 16.39
CA GLN A 120 4.80 -35.04 16.81
C GLN A 120 6.23 -34.51 17.05
N GLY A 121 6.47 -33.21 16.87
CA GLY A 121 7.75 -32.54 17.13
C GLY A 121 8.67 -32.39 15.91
N GLU A 122 8.20 -32.68 14.70
CA GLU A 122 8.95 -32.40 13.46
C GLU A 122 9.04 -30.88 13.23
N ALA A 123 10.18 -30.39 12.71
CA ALA A 123 10.37 -28.96 12.53
C ALA A 123 9.69 -28.43 11.26
N VAL A 124 9.25 -27.16 11.29
CA VAL A 124 8.61 -26.50 10.14
C VAL A 124 9.54 -26.42 8.92
N SER A 125 10.86 -26.40 9.14
CA SER A 125 11.90 -26.50 8.10
C SER A 125 11.85 -27.81 7.32
N ASP A 126 11.54 -28.91 8.00
CA ASP A 126 11.67 -30.25 7.45
C ASP A 126 10.54 -30.53 6.46
N ILE A 127 9.34 -30.03 6.77
CA ILE A 127 8.16 -30.09 5.90
C ILE A 127 8.12 -28.99 4.82
N GLN A 128 9.00 -27.97 4.86
CA GLN A 128 8.91 -26.77 4.02
C GLN A 128 8.87 -27.11 2.51
N ALA A 129 9.74 -28.00 2.04
CA ALA A 129 9.80 -28.38 0.63
C ALA A 129 8.55 -29.14 0.17
N GLU A 130 8.04 -30.07 0.99
CA GLU A 130 6.80 -30.80 0.70
C GLU A 130 5.58 -29.86 0.70
N ALA A 131 5.47 -28.99 1.71
CA ALA A 131 4.39 -28.01 1.81
C ALA A 131 4.37 -27.04 0.62
N PHE A 132 5.53 -26.54 0.20
CA PHE A 132 5.63 -25.65 -0.97
C PHE A 132 5.30 -26.38 -2.28
N ALA A 133 5.66 -27.66 -2.43
CA ALA A 133 5.28 -28.47 -3.59
C ALA A 133 3.76 -28.72 -3.65
N VAL A 134 3.12 -28.99 -2.49
CA VAL A 134 1.66 -29.13 -2.35
C VAL A 134 0.93 -27.85 -2.74
N VAL A 135 1.39 -26.69 -2.24
CA VAL A 135 0.81 -25.37 -2.59
C VAL A 135 1.02 -25.02 -4.08
N ARG A 136 2.19 -25.33 -4.64
CA ARG A 136 2.50 -25.14 -6.08
C ARG A 136 1.53 -25.92 -6.97
N GLU A 137 1.25 -27.18 -6.64
CA GLU A 137 0.30 -27.99 -7.42
C GLU A 137 -1.16 -27.55 -7.19
N ALA A 138 -1.55 -27.17 -5.97
CA ALA A 138 -2.88 -26.65 -5.68
C ALA A 138 -3.16 -25.35 -6.46
N ALA A 139 -2.21 -24.41 -6.51
CA ALA A 139 -2.33 -23.19 -7.30
C ALA A 139 -2.41 -23.47 -8.81
N LYS A 140 -1.61 -24.41 -9.31
CA LYS A 140 -1.68 -24.86 -10.71
C LYS A 140 -3.05 -25.46 -11.05
N ARG A 141 -3.66 -26.27 -10.17
CA ARG A 141 -4.98 -26.87 -10.37
C ARG A 141 -6.14 -25.87 -10.24
N LYS A 142 -6.12 -25.01 -9.22
CA LYS A 142 -7.27 -24.12 -8.90
C LYS A 142 -7.21 -22.75 -9.58
N LEU A 143 -6.02 -22.24 -9.89
CA LEU A 143 -5.83 -20.93 -10.54
C LEU A 143 -5.29 -21.02 -11.97
N GLY A 144 -4.79 -22.19 -12.40
CA GLY A 144 -4.05 -22.35 -13.66
C GLY A 144 -2.62 -21.78 -13.58
N MET A 145 -2.10 -21.52 -12.38
CA MET A 145 -0.82 -20.82 -12.16
C MET A 145 0.14 -21.70 -11.35
N ARG A 146 1.18 -22.24 -12.01
CA ARG A 146 2.30 -22.90 -11.33
C ARG A 146 3.28 -21.84 -10.83
N HIS A 147 3.67 -21.89 -9.56
CA HIS A 147 4.71 -21.01 -9.02
C HIS A 147 6.03 -21.14 -9.79
N PHE A 148 6.56 -20.02 -10.27
CA PHE A 148 7.93 -19.92 -10.80
C PHE A 148 8.96 -20.16 -9.71
N ASP A 149 10.19 -20.46 -10.10
CA ASP A 149 11.26 -20.76 -9.16
C ASP A 149 11.65 -19.54 -8.32
N VAL A 150 11.58 -18.33 -8.91
CA VAL A 150 11.74 -17.07 -8.17
C VAL A 150 10.62 -16.80 -7.17
N GLN A 151 9.42 -17.35 -7.41
CA GLN A 151 8.29 -17.24 -6.48
C GLN A 151 8.43 -18.20 -5.29
N ILE A 152 9.05 -19.37 -5.49
CA ILE A 152 9.45 -20.26 -4.39
C ILE A 152 10.50 -19.58 -3.49
N ILE A 153 11.48 -18.89 -4.08
CA ILE A 153 12.47 -18.09 -3.32
C ILE A 153 11.77 -16.99 -2.51
N GLY A 154 10.86 -16.22 -3.13
CA GLY A 154 10.09 -15.19 -2.41
C GLY A 154 9.25 -15.77 -1.26
N GLY A 155 8.64 -16.94 -1.45
CA GLY A 155 7.86 -17.62 -0.40
C GLY A 155 8.73 -18.08 0.78
N ALA A 156 9.97 -18.46 0.52
CA ALA A 156 10.95 -18.79 1.56
C ALA A 156 11.42 -17.55 2.33
N VAL A 157 11.74 -16.45 1.63
CA VAL A 157 12.09 -15.15 2.25
C VAL A 157 10.97 -14.66 3.17
N LEU A 158 9.71 -14.78 2.75
CA LEU A 158 8.55 -14.47 3.60
C LEU A 158 8.44 -15.41 4.80
N HIS A 159 8.67 -16.72 4.61
CA HIS A 159 8.70 -17.67 5.72
C HIS A 159 9.82 -17.37 6.72
N ASP A 160 10.95 -16.80 6.30
CA ASP A 160 12.08 -16.49 7.20
C ASP A 160 11.93 -15.15 7.94
N GLY A 161 10.77 -14.48 7.87
CA GLY A 161 10.53 -13.21 8.55
C GLY A 161 11.27 -12.03 7.93
N SER A 162 11.56 -12.11 6.63
CA SER A 162 12.32 -11.10 5.88
C SER A 162 11.44 -10.37 4.85
N ILE A 163 11.97 -9.32 4.22
CA ILE A 163 11.29 -8.62 3.14
C ILE A 163 11.73 -9.19 1.79
N ALA A 164 10.78 -9.73 1.04
CA ALA A 164 10.97 -10.18 -0.33
C ALA A 164 10.79 -9.00 -1.30
N GLU A 165 11.89 -8.45 -1.82
CA GLU A 165 11.79 -7.49 -2.91
C GLU A 165 11.61 -8.23 -4.26
N MET A 166 10.40 -8.15 -4.80
CA MET A 166 9.97 -8.77 -6.05
C MET A 166 9.33 -7.73 -6.96
N LYS A 167 9.90 -7.53 -8.15
CA LYS A 167 9.43 -6.49 -9.08
C LYS A 167 7.96 -6.69 -9.49
N THR A 168 7.27 -5.59 -9.82
CA THR A 168 5.84 -5.64 -10.09
C THR A 168 5.53 -6.49 -11.33
N GLY A 169 4.56 -7.40 -11.22
CA GLY A 169 4.30 -8.43 -12.24
C GLY A 169 5.09 -9.74 -12.06
N GLU A 170 5.90 -9.90 -11.01
CA GLU A 170 6.48 -11.20 -10.62
C GLU A 170 5.51 -12.06 -9.78
N GLY A 171 4.26 -11.63 -9.59
CA GLY A 171 3.20 -12.43 -8.96
C GLY A 171 3.23 -12.46 -7.42
N LYS A 172 3.58 -11.35 -6.76
CA LYS A 172 3.63 -11.19 -5.29
C LYS A 172 2.44 -11.82 -4.54
N THR A 173 1.22 -11.53 -4.97
CA THR A 173 -0.01 -12.10 -4.38
C THR A 173 -0.06 -13.64 -4.41
N LEU A 174 0.55 -14.29 -5.40
CA LEU A 174 0.66 -15.74 -5.46
C LEU A 174 1.81 -16.28 -4.58
N VAL A 175 2.82 -15.46 -4.28
CA VAL A 175 3.97 -15.82 -3.43
C VAL A 175 3.57 -15.94 -1.96
N SER A 176 2.68 -15.07 -1.48
CA SER A 176 2.21 -15.10 -0.10
C SER A 176 1.53 -16.43 0.27
N THR A 177 0.91 -17.14 -0.69
CA THR A 177 0.23 -18.42 -0.41
C THR A 177 1.16 -19.50 0.12
N LEU A 178 2.45 -19.47 -0.25
CA LEU A 178 3.46 -20.42 0.20
C LEU A 178 3.74 -20.23 1.70
N ALA A 179 4.11 -19.01 2.10
CA ALA A 179 4.40 -18.67 3.48
C ALA A 179 3.14 -18.70 4.37
N ALA A 180 2.00 -18.24 3.86
CA ALA A 180 0.74 -18.25 4.60
C ALA A 180 0.30 -19.69 4.91
N TYR A 181 0.32 -20.59 3.92
CA TYR A 181 -0.02 -22.00 4.15
C TYR A 181 0.90 -22.65 5.18
N LEU A 182 2.24 -22.53 5.01
CA LEU A 182 3.21 -23.20 5.87
C LEU A 182 3.12 -22.76 7.34
N ASN A 183 2.99 -21.45 7.60
CA ASN A 183 2.85 -20.96 8.98
C ASN A 183 1.44 -21.21 9.56
N ALA A 184 0.39 -21.26 8.72
CA ALA A 184 -0.97 -21.60 9.17
C ALA A 184 -1.13 -23.05 9.65
N LEU A 185 -0.19 -23.95 9.31
CA LEU A 185 -0.19 -25.32 9.83
C LEU A 185 -0.03 -25.38 11.37
N ALA A 186 0.53 -24.35 12.00
CA ALA A 186 0.60 -24.26 13.47
C ALA A 186 -0.76 -24.03 14.15
N GLY A 187 -1.77 -23.54 13.42
CA GLY A 187 -3.12 -23.25 13.95
C GLY A 187 -3.27 -21.92 14.69
N ASP A 188 -2.17 -21.27 15.09
CA ASP A 188 -2.16 -19.98 15.80
C ASP A 188 -2.76 -18.81 14.99
N GLY A 189 -2.75 -18.91 13.66
CA GLY A 189 -3.35 -17.95 12.73
C GLY A 189 -2.32 -17.09 11.98
N VAL A 190 -2.65 -16.71 10.74
CA VAL A 190 -1.81 -15.86 9.88
C VAL A 190 -2.59 -14.66 9.39
N HIS A 191 -2.04 -13.45 9.54
CA HIS A 191 -2.62 -12.22 9.01
C HIS A 191 -1.92 -11.82 7.71
N VAL A 192 -2.68 -11.78 6.61
CA VAL A 192 -2.22 -11.21 5.33
C VAL A 192 -2.78 -9.79 5.24
N VAL A 193 -1.89 -8.82 5.38
CA VAL A 193 -2.26 -7.40 5.47
C VAL A 193 -1.99 -6.71 4.14
N THR A 194 -2.99 -6.02 3.63
CA THR A 194 -2.93 -5.25 2.38
C THR A 194 -3.15 -3.75 2.65
N VAL A 195 -3.00 -2.94 1.59
CA VAL A 195 -3.14 -1.48 1.64
C VAL A 195 -4.61 -1.02 1.76
N ASN A 196 -5.60 -1.82 1.33
CA ASN A 196 -7.01 -1.42 1.37
C ASN A 196 -7.99 -2.60 1.28
N ASP A 197 -9.25 -2.36 1.65
CA ASP A 197 -10.34 -3.36 1.65
C ASP A 197 -10.53 -4.08 0.32
N TYR A 198 -10.37 -3.38 -0.82
CA TYR A 198 -10.54 -3.99 -2.15
C TYR A 198 -9.47 -5.05 -2.44
N LEU A 199 -8.20 -4.76 -2.10
CA LEU A 199 -7.11 -5.72 -2.26
C LEU A 199 -7.25 -6.89 -1.27
N ALA A 200 -7.62 -6.63 -0.01
CA ALA A 200 -7.90 -7.66 0.98
C ALA A 200 -8.99 -8.64 0.49
N GLN A 201 -10.13 -8.12 0.03
CA GLN A 201 -11.24 -8.91 -0.48
C GLN A 201 -10.83 -9.73 -1.71
N ARG A 202 -10.28 -9.07 -2.73
CA ARG A 202 -9.85 -9.69 -3.98
C ARG A 202 -8.87 -10.85 -3.73
N ASP A 203 -7.94 -10.68 -2.79
CA ASP A 203 -6.90 -11.68 -2.53
C ASP A 203 -7.43 -12.82 -1.65
N ALA A 204 -8.35 -12.54 -0.71
CA ALA A 204 -9.08 -13.56 0.06
C ALA A 204 -10.02 -14.43 -0.82
N GLU A 205 -10.63 -13.84 -1.84
CA GLU A 205 -11.46 -14.55 -2.83
C GLU A 205 -10.59 -15.34 -3.81
N TRP A 206 -9.52 -14.74 -4.32
CA TRP A 206 -8.69 -15.33 -5.36
C TRP A 206 -7.68 -16.35 -4.82
N MET A 207 -6.80 -15.97 -3.90
CA MET A 207 -5.79 -16.86 -3.31
C MET A 207 -6.39 -17.80 -2.27
N GLY A 208 -7.45 -17.37 -1.58
CA GLY A 208 -8.19 -18.24 -0.67
C GLY A 208 -8.73 -19.52 -1.33
N ARG A 209 -8.92 -19.56 -2.65
CA ARG A 209 -9.25 -20.81 -3.38
C ARG A 209 -8.18 -21.88 -3.23
N VAL A 210 -6.90 -21.51 -3.19
CA VAL A 210 -5.78 -22.44 -2.97
C VAL A 210 -5.83 -22.98 -1.55
N HIS A 211 -5.90 -22.10 -0.55
CA HIS A 211 -5.95 -22.47 0.87
C HIS A 211 -7.18 -23.32 1.23
N ARG A 212 -8.38 -22.93 0.78
CA ARG A 212 -9.63 -23.69 0.96
C ARG A 212 -9.56 -25.06 0.28
N SER A 213 -8.92 -25.18 -0.89
CA SER A 213 -8.72 -26.49 -1.55
C SER A 213 -7.77 -27.42 -0.81
N LEU A 214 -6.91 -26.86 0.04
CA LEU A 214 -6.04 -27.60 0.96
C LEU A 214 -6.66 -27.76 2.36
N GLY A 215 -7.95 -27.45 2.55
CA GLY A 215 -8.66 -27.63 3.82
C GLY A 215 -8.31 -26.60 4.91
N LEU A 216 -7.69 -25.46 4.56
CA LEU A 216 -7.54 -24.32 5.48
C LEU A 216 -8.73 -23.36 5.37
N SER A 217 -9.15 -22.83 6.51
CA SER A 217 -10.13 -21.75 6.59
C SER A 217 -9.52 -20.39 6.25
N VAL A 218 -10.27 -19.53 5.57
CA VAL A 218 -9.82 -18.22 5.10
C VAL A 218 -10.87 -17.16 5.38
N GLY A 219 -10.56 -16.28 6.33
CA GLY A 219 -11.37 -15.14 6.74
C GLY A 219 -10.96 -13.84 6.03
N LEU A 220 -11.86 -12.87 6.05
CA LEU A 220 -11.72 -11.54 5.49
C LEU A 220 -12.28 -10.51 6.48
N ILE A 221 -11.53 -9.46 6.78
CA ILE A 221 -11.97 -8.32 7.59
C ILE A 221 -12.17 -7.12 6.67
N GLN A 222 -13.34 -6.48 6.76
CA GLN A 222 -13.69 -5.27 6.01
C GLN A 222 -14.36 -4.23 6.91
N LYS A 223 -14.26 -2.97 6.51
CA LYS A 223 -15.01 -1.87 7.10
C LYS A 223 -16.53 -2.15 7.08
N GLY A 224 -17.20 -1.93 8.21
CA GLY A 224 -18.64 -2.10 8.36
C GLY A 224 -19.08 -3.47 8.90
N MET A 225 -18.20 -4.48 8.92
CA MET A 225 -18.46 -5.75 9.60
C MET A 225 -18.71 -5.57 11.09
N THR A 226 -19.69 -6.31 11.61
CA THR A 226 -20.03 -6.44 13.03
C THR A 226 -18.93 -7.14 13.82
N ALA A 227 -18.96 -7.02 15.16
CA ALA A 227 -18.00 -7.69 16.04
C ALA A 227 -18.05 -9.22 15.93
N GLU A 228 -19.25 -9.80 15.73
CA GLU A 228 -19.44 -11.24 15.55
C GLU A 228 -18.82 -11.74 14.24
N GLU A 229 -19.08 -11.06 13.12
CA GLU A 229 -18.46 -11.38 11.83
C GLU A 229 -16.93 -11.26 11.90
N ARG A 230 -16.40 -10.21 12.55
CA ARG A 230 -14.94 -10.05 12.73
C ARG A 230 -14.35 -11.20 13.53
N ARG A 231 -14.99 -11.62 14.62
CA ARG A 231 -14.54 -12.75 15.45
C ARG A 231 -14.48 -14.06 14.65
N ILE A 232 -15.51 -14.37 13.87
CA ILE A 232 -15.55 -15.55 12.99
C ILE A 232 -14.40 -15.50 11.96
N ASN A 233 -14.14 -14.32 11.38
CA ASN A 233 -13.08 -14.16 10.39
C ASN A 233 -11.68 -14.26 11.00
N TYR A 234 -11.40 -13.63 12.16
CA TYR A 234 -10.12 -13.79 12.87
C TYR A 234 -9.89 -15.24 13.35
N GLN A 235 -10.94 -16.03 13.61
CA GLN A 235 -10.82 -17.45 13.95
C GLN A 235 -10.40 -18.36 12.78
N CYS A 236 -10.33 -17.87 11.54
CA CYS A 236 -9.84 -18.64 10.39
C CYS A 236 -8.30 -18.82 10.41
N ASP A 237 -7.79 -19.95 9.89
CA ASP A 237 -6.35 -20.28 9.82
C ASP A 237 -5.54 -19.15 9.16
N ILE A 238 -6.12 -18.49 8.15
CA ILE A 238 -5.57 -17.31 7.48
C ILE A 238 -6.65 -16.22 7.44
N THR A 239 -6.31 -15.00 7.85
CA THR A 239 -7.20 -13.82 7.79
C THR A 239 -6.58 -12.76 6.88
N TYR A 240 -7.36 -12.33 5.87
CA TYR A 240 -7.01 -11.17 5.03
C TYR A 240 -7.62 -9.91 5.62
N THR A 241 -6.85 -8.83 5.69
CA THR A 241 -7.30 -7.55 6.25
C THR A 241 -6.53 -6.38 5.62
N ASN A 242 -6.92 -5.16 5.94
CA ASN A 242 -6.11 -3.97 5.70
C ASN A 242 -5.44 -3.51 7.01
N ASN A 243 -4.37 -2.72 6.90
CA ASN A 243 -3.60 -2.24 8.05
C ASN A 243 -4.41 -1.39 9.03
N SER A 244 -5.31 -0.54 8.53
CA SER A 244 -6.17 0.35 9.33
C SER A 244 -7.18 -0.44 10.15
N GLU A 245 -7.90 -1.38 9.53
CA GLU A 245 -8.91 -2.20 10.22
C GLU A 245 -8.28 -3.11 11.27
N LEU A 246 -7.14 -3.74 10.97
CA LEU A 246 -6.34 -4.50 11.94
C LEU A 246 -5.97 -3.64 13.17
N GLY A 247 -5.45 -2.44 12.94
CA GLY A 247 -5.04 -1.54 14.02
C GLY A 247 -6.22 -0.98 14.82
N PHE A 248 -7.34 -0.67 14.16
CA PHE A 248 -8.56 -0.23 14.85
C PHE A 248 -9.22 -1.37 15.63
N ASP A 249 -9.19 -2.62 15.16
CA ASP A 249 -9.64 -3.77 15.94
C ASP A 249 -8.78 -3.97 17.19
N TYR A 250 -7.46 -3.90 17.08
CA TYR A 250 -6.57 -3.94 18.24
C TYR A 250 -6.86 -2.80 19.24
N LEU A 251 -7.07 -1.57 18.77
CA LEU A 251 -7.45 -0.46 19.65
C LEU A 251 -8.84 -0.65 20.29
N ARG A 252 -9.83 -1.16 19.53
CA ARG A 252 -11.18 -1.45 20.04
C ARG A 252 -11.18 -2.55 21.09
N ASP A 253 -10.48 -3.66 20.87
CA ASP A 253 -10.38 -4.77 21.81
C ASP A 253 -9.76 -4.34 23.15
N ASN A 254 -8.76 -3.45 23.13
CA ASN A 254 -8.18 -2.93 24.37
C ASN A 254 -9.07 -1.89 25.08
N LEU A 255 -10.08 -1.34 24.40
CA LEU A 255 -11.12 -0.49 24.98
C LEU A 255 -12.40 -1.25 25.36
N ALA A 256 -12.51 -2.54 25.02
CA ALA A 256 -13.68 -3.37 25.31
C ALA A 256 -14.01 -3.41 26.81
N GLY A 257 -15.30 -3.40 27.13
CA GLY A 257 -15.80 -3.48 28.51
C GLY A 257 -16.09 -4.90 28.99
N ASN A 258 -16.17 -5.87 28.08
CA ASN A 258 -16.39 -7.28 28.36
C ASN A 258 -15.68 -8.17 27.32
N SER A 259 -15.53 -9.46 27.62
CA SER A 259 -14.91 -10.44 26.73
C SER A 259 -15.73 -10.68 25.45
N ASP A 260 -17.06 -10.59 25.53
CA ASP A 260 -17.99 -10.72 24.39
C ASP A 260 -17.85 -9.63 23.32
N GLN A 261 -17.14 -8.54 23.61
CA GLN A 261 -16.79 -7.49 22.65
C GLN A 261 -15.48 -7.74 21.90
N LEU A 262 -14.61 -8.62 22.41
CA LEU A 262 -13.30 -8.89 21.79
C LEU A 262 -13.47 -9.60 20.45
N VAL A 263 -12.77 -9.14 19.41
CA VAL A 263 -12.82 -9.74 18.06
C VAL A 263 -11.55 -10.51 17.69
N MET A 264 -10.39 -10.16 18.25
CA MET A 264 -9.12 -10.80 17.95
C MET A 264 -8.88 -12.07 18.82
N ARG A 265 -7.87 -12.86 18.45
CA ARG A 265 -7.50 -14.12 19.12
C ARG A 265 -6.80 -13.92 20.48
N TRP A 266 -7.49 -13.38 21.48
CA TRP A 266 -6.91 -13.27 22.83
C TRP A 266 -6.69 -14.65 23.48
N PRO A 267 -5.64 -14.84 24.29
CA PRO A 267 -4.68 -13.83 24.77
C PRO A 267 -3.50 -13.52 23.80
N LYS A 268 -3.42 -14.16 22.62
CA LYS A 268 -2.32 -13.98 21.66
C LYS A 268 -2.83 -13.53 20.28
N PRO A 269 -3.28 -12.27 20.12
CA PRO A 269 -3.90 -11.79 18.88
C PRO A 269 -2.94 -11.68 17.68
N PHE A 270 -1.63 -11.87 17.89
CA PHE A 270 -0.59 -11.75 16.86
C PHE A 270 0.36 -12.96 16.88
N HIS A 271 0.55 -13.59 15.72
CA HIS A 271 1.47 -14.72 15.54
C HIS A 271 2.38 -14.49 14.32
N PHE A 272 1.83 -14.51 13.11
CA PHE A 272 2.57 -14.25 11.88
C PHE A 272 1.83 -13.25 10.97
N ALA A 273 2.55 -12.23 10.50
CA ALA A 273 2.06 -11.28 9.49
C ALA A 273 2.85 -11.36 8.18
N ILE A 274 2.11 -11.31 7.07
CA ILE A 274 2.63 -11.01 5.73
C ILE A 274 2.04 -9.66 5.30
N VAL A 275 2.89 -8.63 5.21
CA VAL A 275 2.47 -7.30 4.74
C VAL A 275 2.75 -7.18 3.24
N ASP A 276 1.70 -7.16 2.41
CA ASP A 276 1.85 -6.75 1.01
C ASP A 276 2.07 -5.25 0.92
N GLU A 277 2.88 -4.84 -0.05
CA GLU A 277 3.29 -3.44 -0.25
C GLU A 277 3.85 -2.83 1.05
N VAL A 278 4.70 -3.61 1.75
CA VAL A 278 5.26 -3.31 3.09
C VAL A 278 5.91 -1.92 3.21
N ASP A 279 6.47 -1.41 2.11
CA ASP A 279 7.03 -0.08 2.04
C ASP A 279 5.97 1.03 2.11
N SER A 280 4.77 0.83 1.58
CA SER A 280 3.71 1.81 1.83
C SER A 280 3.05 1.64 3.19
N VAL A 281 2.80 0.41 3.65
CA VAL A 281 2.16 0.19 4.95
C VAL A 281 3.04 0.71 6.11
N LEU A 282 4.35 0.42 6.11
CA LEU A 282 5.24 0.77 7.22
C LEU A 282 5.98 2.11 7.05
N ILE A 283 6.15 2.63 5.83
CA ILE A 283 6.96 3.84 5.55
C ILE A 283 6.11 5.01 5.01
N ASP A 284 5.14 4.77 4.13
CA ASP A 284 4.27 5.85 3.61
C ASP A 284 3.13 6.19 4.57
N GLU A 285 2.42 5.17 5.07
CA GLU A 285 1.27 5.32 5.96
C GLU A 285 1.69 5.42 7.43
N GLY A 286 2.85 4.84 7.78
CA GLY A 286 3.55 5.03 9.06
C GLY A 286 3.99 6.48 9.37
N ARG A 287 3.51 7.48 8.63
CA ARG A 287 3.69 8.92 8.93
C ARG A 287 2.72 9.45 9.97
N ASN A 288 1.56 8.81 10.15
CA ASN A 288 0.51 9.22 11.09
C ASN A 288 0.14 8.06 12.03
N PRO A 289 -0.18 8.32 13.31
CA PRO A 289 -0.70 7.29 14.21
C PRO A 289 -2.18 6.99 13.89
N LEU A 290 -2.61 5.76 14.19
CA LEU A 290 -4.03 5.44 14.35
C LEU A 290 -4.51 6.01 15.67
N LEU A 291 -5.70 6.63 15.68
CA LEU A 291 -6.29 7.23 16.87
C LEU A 291 -7.81 7.04 16.92
N ILE A 292 -8.32 6.71 18.10
CA ILE A 292 -9.74 6.69 18.44
C ILE A 292 -9.99 7.90 19.34
N SER A 293 -10.78 8.85 18.83
CA SER A 293 -11.31 9.96 19.62
C SER A 293 -12.61 9.56 20.29
N GLY A 294 -12.79 9.94 21.56
CA GLY A 294 -14.05 9.88 22.29
C GLY A 294 -14.53 11.27 22.69
N GLU A 295 -15.78 11.34 23.15
CA GLU A 295 -16.39 12.58 23.66
C GLU A 295 -16.04 12.76 25.15
N ALA A 296 -15.44 13.89 25.51
CA ALA A 296 -15.21 14.28 26.90
C ALA A 296 -16.48 14.92 27.48
N SER A 297 -17.43 14.10 27.94
CA SER A 297 -18.79 14.55 28.31
C SER A 297 -19.01 14.98 29.77
N LYS A 298 -18.00 14.91 30.64
CA LYS A 298 -18.21 15.09 32.09
C LYS A 298 -18.39 16.55 32.56
N ASP A 299 -17.87 17.52 31.82
CA ASP A 299 -17.76 18.91 32.27
C ASP A 299 -18.50 19.95 31.40
N ASP A 300 -19.33 19.53 30.44
CA ASP A 300 -20.05 20.45 29.54
C ASP A 300 -20.89 21.49 30.30
N ALA A 301 -21.39 21.13 31.50
CA ALA A 301 -22.13 22.04 32.38
C ALA A 301 -21.28 23.17 33.00
N ARG A 302 -19.96 23.07 33.01
CA ARG A 302 -19.06 24.10 33.59
C ARG A 302 -18.87 25.30 32.66
N TYR A 303 -18.85 25.10 31.34
CA TYR A 303 -18.60 26.19 30.38
C TYR A 303 -19.65 27.33 30.44
N PRO A 304 -20.97 27.10 30.54
CA PRO A 304 -21.96 28.17 30.67
C PRO A 304 -21.79 28.97 31.97
N VAL A 305 -21.46 28.29 33.07
CA VAL A 305 -21.20 28.92 34.36
C VAL A 305 -19.94 29.77 34.28
N ALA A 306 -18.84 29.23 33.73
CA ALA A 306 -17.59 29.96 33.54
C ALA A 306 -17.75 31.16 32.58
N ALA A 307 -18.60 31.07 31.55
CA ALA A 307 -18.94 32.21 30.69
C ALA A 307 -19.65 33.32 31.47
N LYS A 308 -20.55 32.98 32.41
CA LYS A 308 -21.20 33.95 33.30
C LYS A 308 -20.25 34.55 34.32
N VAL A 309 -19.34 33.78 34.90
CA VAL A 309 -18.24 34.32 35.74
C VAL A 309 -17.37 35.28 34.92
N ALA A 310 -16.97 34.89 33.72
CA ALA A 310 -16.17 35.74 32.82
C ALA A 310 -16.89 37.04 32.44
N GLU A 311 -18.22 37.08 32.35
CA GLU A 311 -19.00 38.32 32.17
C GLU A 311 -18.79 39.31 33.34
N LEU A 312 -18.83 38.82 34.59
CA LEU A 312 -18.64 39.61 35.82
C LEU A 312 -17.22 40.17 35.98
N LEU A 313 -16.21 39.48 35.45
CA LEU A 313 -14.81 39.92 35.59
C LEU A 313 -14.50 41.13 34.69
N MET A 314 -13.77 42.11 35.25
CA MET A 314 -13.39 43.37 34.59
C MET A 314 -11.90 43.39 34.25
N ARG A 315 -11.57 43.69 33.00
CA ARG A 315 -10.20 43.82 32.51
C ARG A 315 -9.48 44.99 33.18
N GLY A 316 -8.23 44.76 33.58
CA GLY A 316 -7.38 45.74 34.27
C GLY A 316 -7.63 45.87 35.78
N LEU A 317 -8.62 45.13 36.31
CA LEU A 317 -8.84 44.98 37.76
C LEU A 317 -8.77 43.50 38.15
N HIS A 318 -9.63 42.67 37.56
CA HIS A 318 -9.76 41.24 37.87
C HIS A 318 -8.89 40.33 36.97
N TYR A 319 -8.46 40.82 35.80
CA TYR A 319 -7.52 40.10 34.93
C TYR A 319 -6.79 41.03 33.97
N ASN A 320 -5.62 40.59 33.54
CA ASN A 320 -4.80 41.21 32.50
C ASN A 320 -4.81 40.33 31.23
N ILE A 321 -4.49 40.93 30.09
CA ILE A 321 -4.36 40.20 28.81
C ILE A 321 -3.06 40.56 28.11
N GLU A 322 -2.44 39.58 27.45
CA GLU A 322 -1.31 39.80 26.57
C GLU A 322 -1.72 39.60 25.11
N LEU A 323 -1.63 40.67 24.31
CA LEU A 323 -2.09 40.68 22.92
C LEU A 323 -1.18 39.91 21.95
N LYS A 324 0.04 39.57 22.37
CA LYS A 324 1.03 38.92 21.50
C LYS A 324 0.78 37.42 21.38
N ASP A 325 0.55 36.78 22.53
CA ASP A 325 0.41 35.32 22.64
C ASP A 325 -1.07 34.92 22.94
N ASN A 326 -2.00 35.89 22.89
CA ASN A 326 -3.44 35.75 23.18
C ASN A 326 -3.73 35.06 24.53
N SER A 327 -2.96 35.42 25.56
CA SER A 327 -3.05 34.89 26.92
C SER A 327 -3.87 35.82 27.84
N VAL A 328 -4.38 35.23 28.93
CA VAL A 328 -5.10 35.93 30.01
C VAL A 328 -4.51 35.49 31.34
N GLU A 329 -4.26 36.44 32.23
CA GLU A 329 -3.80 36.20 33.59
C GLU A 329 -4.81 36.79 34.59
N LEU A 330 -5.28 35.99 35.54
CA LEU A 330 -6.14 36.45 36.63
C LEU A 330 -5.30 37.23 37.65
N THR A 331 -5.86 38.31 38.21
CA THR A 331 -5.28 38.99 39.38
C THR A 331 -5.81 38.37 40.67
N GLU A 332 -5.16 38.62 41.82
CA GLU A 332 -5.63 38.16 43.13
C GLU A 332 -7.10 38.55 43.40
N GLU A 333 -7.50 39.77 43.03
CA GLU A 333 -8.90 40.24 43.15
C GLU A 333 -9.86 39.46 42.23
N GLY A 334 -9.41 39.08 41.03
CA GLY A 334 -10.21 38.29 40.10
C GLY A 334 -10.32 36.81 40.47
N ILE A 335 -9.29 36.26 41.12
CA ILE A 335 -9.32 34.92 41.71
C ILE A 335 -10.37 34.89 42.82
N ALA A 336 -10.26 35.76 43.82
CA ALA A 336 -11.19 35.82 44.94
C ALA A 336 -12.65 36.07 44.50
N LEU A 337 -12.88 36.90 43.46
CA LEU A 337 -14.22 37.12 42.92
C LEU A 337 -14.75 35.92 42.12
N ALA A 338 -13.90 35.20 41.39
CA ALA A 338 -14.30 33.98 40.68
C ALA A 338 -14.60 32.83 41.65
N GLU A 339 -13.79 32.66 42.70
CA GLU A 339 -14.01 31.69 43.79
C GLU A 339 -15.34 31.95 44.50
N LEU A 340 -15.59 33.20 44.90
CA LEU A 340 -16.86 33.62 45.51
C LEU A 340 -18.06 33.39 44.58
N ALA A 341 -17.92 33.60 43.27
CA ALA A 341 -18.99 33.41 42.30
C ALA A 341 -19.25 31.92 41.94
N LEU A 342 -18.29 31.04 42.23
CA LEU A 342 -18.36 29.59 41.98
C LEU A 342 -18.59 28.77 43.26
N GLU A 343 -18.65 29.41 44.43
CA GLU A 343 -18.75 28.78 45.75
C GLU A 343 -17.61 27.77 46.05
N THR A 344 -16.42 27.99 45.47
CA THR A 344 -15.20 27.19 45.74
C THR A 344 -14.17 27.98 46.55
N ASN A 345 -13.26 27.27 47.22
CA ASN A 345 -12.13 27.85 47.97
C ASN A 345 -10.82 27.90 47.17
N ASP A 346 -10.75 27.21 46.02
CA ASP A 346 -9.58 27.13 45.16
C ASP A 346 -10.04 26.81 43.72
N LEU A 347 -9.60 27.59 42.73
CA LEU A 347 -9.89 27.32 41.31
C LEU A 347 -9.05 26.17 40.72
N TRP A 348 -7.96 25.78 41.39
CA TRP A 348 -6.97 24.80 40.94
C TRP A 348 -7.08 23.44 41.63
N ASP A 349 -8.10 23.19 42.46
CA ASP A 349 -8.35 21.88 43.07
C ASP A 349 -8.44 20.78 41.98
N GLU A 350 -7.63 19.73 42.12
CA GLU A 350 -7.62 18.58 41.22
C GLU A 350 -8.96 17.82 41.20
N ASN A 351 -9.75 17.93 42.29
CA ASN A 351 -11.05 17.30 42.43
C ASN A 351 -12.20 18.13 41.83
N ASP A 352 -12.06 19.47 41.79
CA ASP A 352 -13.06 20.38 41.19
C ASP A 352 -12.42 21.51 40.35
N PRO A 353 -11.75 21.20 39.22
CA PRO A 353 -10.90 22.17 38.52
C PRO A 353 -11.72 23.21 37.74
N TRP A 354 -11.74 24.46 38.23
CA TRP A 354 -12.44 25.58 37.58
C TRP A 354 -11.54 26.52 36.77
N ALA A 355 -10.26 26.65 37.15
CA ALA A 355 -9.33 27.62 36.55
C ALA A 355 -9.30 27.55 35.01
N ARG A 356 -9.21 26.33 34.44
CA ARG A 356 -9.20 26.12 32.98
C ARG A 356 -10.44 26.69 32.28
N PHE A 357 -11.62 26.54 32.89
CA PHE A 357 -12.87 26.99 32.30
C PHE A 357 -13.00 28.51 32.37
N VAL A 358 -12.65 29.12 33.52
CA VAL A 358 -12.66 30.58 33.69
C VAL A 358 -11.65 31.26 32.76
N MET A 359 -10.42 30.73 32.67
CA MET A 359 -9.40 31.25 31.75
C MET A 359 -9.83 31.12 30.29
N ASN A 360 -10.42 30.00 29.88
CA ASN A 360 -10.93 29.82 28.51
C ASN A 360 -12.13 30.72 28.20
N ALA A 361 -13.03 30.92 29.18
CA ALA A 361 -14.15 31.85 29.04
C ALA A 361 -13.67 33.32 28.91
N LEU A 362 -12.63 33.72 29.64
CA LEU A 362 -12.00 35.03 29.48
C LEU A 362 -11.28 35.17 28.13
N LYS A 363 -10.54 34.15 27.68
CA LYS A 363 -9.96 34.13 26.33
C LYS A 363 -11.05 34.30 25.27
N ALA A 364 -12.14 33.54 25.38
CA ALA A 364 -13.32 33.64 24.50
C ALA A 364 -13.98 35.03 24.56
N LYS A 365 -14.07 35.66 25.74
CA LYS A 365 -14.59 37.03 25.94
C LYS A 365 -13.78 38.06 25.14
N GLU A 366 -12.47 38.11 25.33
CA GLU A 366 -11.59 39.19 24.82
C GLU A 366 -11.11 38.99 23.37
N PHE A 367 -10.60 37.79 23.05
CA PHE A 367 -9.89 37.51 21.78
C PHE A 367 -10.79 37.01 20.66
N TYR A 368 -11.88 36.32 20.97
CA TYR A 368 -12.76 35.69 19.98
C TYR A 368 -14.03 36.52 19.79
N ARG A 369 -14.06 37.33 18.72
CA ARG A 369 -15.17 38.22 18.40
C ARG A 369 -16.01 37.66 17.25
N ARG A 370 -17.33 37.70 17.46
CA ARG A 370 -18.32 37.41 16.45
C ARG A 370 -18.18 38.37 15.26
N ASP A 371 -18.41 37.84 14.07
CA ASP A 371 -18.26 38.47 12.76
C ASP A 371 -16.83 38.93 12.42
N VAL A 372 -15.83 38.51 13.22
CA VAL A 372 -14.38 38.67 12.95
C VAL A 372 -13.67 37.31 12.93
N GLN A 373 -13.62 36.60 14.05
CA GLN A 373 -13.01 35.26 14.16
C GLN A 373 -13.99 34.13 13.83
N TYR A 374 -15.31 34.36 13.96
CA TYR A 374 -16.35 33.36 13.70
C TYR A 374 -17.71 34.00 13.42
N ILE A 375 -18.60 33.23 12.80
CA ILE A 375 -20.03 33.53 12.70
C ILE A 375 -20.86 32.49 13.45
N VAL A 376 -22.06 32.86 13.87
CA VAL A 376 -23.05 31.91 14.41
C VAL A 376 -24.08 31.58 13.34
N ARG A 377 -24.17 30.32 12.93
CA ARG A 377 -25.13 29.85 11.90
C ARG A 377 -25.67 28.47 12.26
N ASN A 378 -26.97 28.26 12.08
CA ASN A 378 -27.67 27.00 12.38
C ASN A 378 -27.42 26.46 13.81
N GLY A 379 -27.27 27.37 14.79
CA GLY A 379 -26.98 27.02 16.19
C GLY A 379 -25.54 26.57 16.46
N LYS A 380 -24.59 26.83 15.55
CA LYS A 380 -23.15 26.50 15.70
C LYS A 380 -22.27 27.73 15.50
N ALA A 381 -21.13 27.79 16.19
CA ALA A 381 -20.06 28.73 15.92
C ALA A 381 -19.15 28.16 14.79
N LEU A 382 -18.99 28.90 13.69
CA LEU A 382 -18.19 28.51 12.53
C LEU A 382 -17.02 29.49 12.36
N ILE A 383 -15.80 28.97 12.33
CA ILE A 383 -14.57 29.77 12.28
C ILE A 383 -14.47 30.50 10.93
N ILE A 384 -14.04 31.76 10.95
CA ILE A 384 -13.62 32.51 9.76
C ILE A 384 -12.09 32.45 9.66
N ASN A 385 -11.59 32.14 8.48
CA ASN A 385 -10.18 32.25 8.15
C ASN A 385 -9.82 33.73 7.91
N GLU A 386 -9.11 34.34 8.86
CA GLU A 386 -8.79 35.79 8.86
C GLU A 386 -8.09 36.28 7.58
N LEU A 387 -7.31 35.42 6.90
CA LEU A 387 -6.59 35.77 5.67
C LEU A 387 -7.47 35.77 4.42
N THR A 388 -8.59 35.06 4.44
CA THR A 388 -9.44 34.83 3.24
C THR A 388 -10.89 35.25 3.41
N GLY A 389 -11.34 35.55 4.63
CA GLY A 389 -12.73 35.84 4.97
C GLY A 389 -13.69 34.66 4.77
N ARG A 390 -13.17 33.44 4.53
CA ARG A 390 -13.98 32.24 4.27
C ARG A 390 -14.33 31.50 5.56
N VAL A 391 -15.51 30.89 5.58
CA VAL A 391 -16.00 30.08 6.71
C VAL A 391 -15.46 28.66 6.61
N GLU A 392 -14.83 28.17 7.68
CA GLU A 392 -14.20 26.85 7.76
C GLU A 392 -15.06 25.89 8.61
N GLU A 393 -16.13 25.35 8.02
CA GLU A 393 -17.18 24.56 8.73
C GLU A 393 -16.65 23.30 9.47
N LYS A 394 -15.49 22.79 9.09
CA LYS A 394 -14.87 21.58 9.67
C LYS A 394 -13.83 21.88 10.75
N ARG A 395 -13.48 23.15 10.98
CA ARG A 395 -12.43 23.54 11.92
C ARG A 395 -13.02 23.92 13.27
N ARG A 396 -12.34 23.51 14.34
CA ARG A 396 -12.59 23.95 15.72
C ARG A 396 -11.29 24.51 16.32
N TRP A 397 -11.40 25.29 17.38
CA TRP A 397 -10.26 25.63 18.22
C TRP A 397 -10.08 24.54 19.29
N SER A 398 -8.83 24.24 19.62
CA SER A 398 -8.45 23.22 20.60
C SER A 398 -8.59 23.71 22.06
N GLU A 399 -8.26 22.84 23.01
CA GLU A 399 -8.09 23.17 24.44
C GLU A 399 -9.35 23.75 25.12
N GLY A 400 -10.56 23.34 24.70
CA GLY A 400 -11.81 23.85 25.28
C GLY A 400 -12.23 25.26 24.82
N ILE A 401 -11.48 25.90 23.91
CA ILE A 401 -11.77 27.26 23.44
C ILE A 401 -13.06 27.31 22.60
N HIS A 402 -13.33 26.28 21.79
CA HIS A 402 -14.54 26.23 20.97
C HIS A 402 -15.81 26.13 21.84
N GLN A 403 -15.74 25.31 22.89
CA GLN A 403 -16.79 25.14 23.89
C GLN A 403 -17.02 26.43 24.69
N ALA A 404 -15.95 27.15 25.03
CA ALA A 404 -16.05 28.47 25.67
C ALA A 404 -16.69 29.54 24.76
N VAL A 405 -16.43 29.52 23.45
CA VAL A 405 -17.11 30.39 22.47
C VAL A 405 -18.57 29.99 22.27
N GLU A 406 -18.88 28.69 22.22
CA GLU A 406 -20.26 28.20 22.18
C GLU A 406 -21.05 28.64 23.43
N ALA A 407 -20.46 28.50 24.61
CA ALA A 407 -21.05 28.95 25.87
C ALA A 407 -21.25 30.48 25.93
N LYS A 408 -20.27 31.27 25.46
CA LYS A 408 -20.36 32.73 25.34
C LYS A 408 -21.55 33.19 24.49
N GLU A 409 -21.84 32.47 23.39
CA GLU A 409 -22.96 32.76 22.49
C GLU A 409 -24.29 32.07 22.90
N GLY A 410 -24.31 31.33 24.03
CA GLY A 410 -25.49 30.60 24.50
C GLY A 410 -25.90 29.41 23.62
N LEU A 411 -24.95 28.83 22.90
CA LEU A 411 -25.17 27.68 22.00
C LEU A 411 -25.13 26.35 22.75
N LYS A 412 -25.62 25.29 22.11
CA LYS A 412 -25.43 23.92 22.63
C LYS A 412 -23.95 23.55 22.47
N ILE A 413 -23.27 23.42 23.60
CA ILE A 413 -21.87 22.98 23.66
C ILE A 413 -21.73 21.61 23.01
N GLN A 414 -20.73 21.48 22.15
CA GLN A 414 -20.34 20.22 21.54
C GLN A 414 -19.13 19.67 22.30
N ALA A 415 -19.28 18.48 22.89
CA ALA A 415 -18.24 17.81 23.67
C ALA A 415 -16.89 17.80 22.94
N ASP A 416 -15.80 17.95 23.69
CA ASP A 416 -14.46 17.97 23.11
C ASP A 416 -14.02 16.57 22.68
N SER A 417 -13.29 16.50 21.56
CA SER A 417 -12.79 15.23 21.03
C SER A 417 -11.42 14.92 21.62
N VAL A 418 -11.39 14.05 22.64
CA VAL A 418 -10.15 13.62 23.31
C VAL A 418 -9.69 12.28 22.74
N VAL A 419 -8.38 12.10 22.57
CA VAL A 419 -7.80 10.81 22.13
C VAL A 419 -7.91 9.80 23.28
N VAL A 420 -8.72 8.77 23.09
CA VAL A 420 -8.96 7.70 24.08
C VAL A 420 -7.95 6.56 23.92
N ALA A 421 -7.60 6.24 22.68
CA ALA A 421 -6.53 5.31 22.37
C ALA A 421 -5.84 5.71 21.06
N GLN A 422 -4.53 5.47 20.96
CA GLN A 422 -3.74 5.73 19.75
C GLN A 422 -2.60 4.72 19.63
N ILE A 423 -2.21 4.29 18.44
CA ILE A 423 -1.00 3.46 18.22
C ILE A 423 -0.38 3.79 16.86
N THR A 424 0.95 3.74 16.76
CA THR A 424 1.63 3.86 15.46
C THR A 424 1.64 2.51 14.73
N TYR A 425 1.67 2.53 13.39
CA TYR A 425 1.80 1.27 12.63
C TYR A 425 3.09 0.52 13.00
N GLN A 426 4.18 1.24 13.26
CA GLN A 426 5.45 0.66 13.65
C GLN A 426 5.32 -0.17 14.93
N SER A 427 4.75 0.40 15.99
CA SER A 427 4.54 -0.31 17.26
C SER A 427 3.51 -1.42 17.15
N LEU A 428 2.42 -1.23 16.38
CA LEU A 428 1.44 -2.28 16.10
C LEU A 428 2.08 -3.52 15.45
N PHE A 429 2.92 -3.32 14.43
CA PHE A 429 3.56 -4.45 13.74
C PHE A 429 4.73 -5.08 14.51
N LYS A 430 5.38 -4.35 15.44
CA LYS A 430 6.32 -4.93 16.41
C LYS A 430 5.66 -5.96 17.36
N LEU A 431 4.34 -5.94 17.53
CA LEU A 431 3.63 -6.92 18.37
C LEU A 431 3.61 -8.34 17.78
N TYR A 432 3.93 -8.51 16.50
CA TYR A 432 4.01 -9.83 15.88
C TYR A 432 5.34 -10.53 16.25
N PRO A 433 5.31 -11.75 16.81
CA PRO A 433 6.51 -12.57 17.01
C PRO A 433 7.28 -12.83 15.70
N LYS A 434 6.56 -12.84 14.57
CA LYS A 434 7.12 -13.04 13.24
C LYS A 434 6.45 -12.10 12.25
N LEU A 435 7.22 -11.20 11.66
CA LEU A 435 6.77 -10.23 10.66
C LEU A 435 7.50 -10.50 9.34
N SER A 436 6.80 -10.41 8.22
CA SER A 436 7.35 -10.54 6.87
C SER A 436 6.66 -9.55 5.93
N GLY A 437 7.27 -9.26 4.79
CA GLY A 437 6.66 -8.34 3.83
C GLY A 437 7.15 -8.51 2.40
N MET A 438 6.38 -8.00 1.45
CA MET A 438 6.72 -8.05 0.03
C MET A 438 6.44 -6.72 -0.67
N THR A 439 7.33 -6.32 -1.58
CA THR A 439 7.17 -5.10 -2.40
C THR A 439 8.11 -5.15 -3.60
N GLY A 440 7.98 -4.23 -4.56
CA GLY A 440 8.92 -4.10 -5.68
C GLY A 440 10.15 -3.22 -5.39
N THR A 441 10.17 -2.53 -4.25
CA THR A 441 11.03 -1.37 -4.02
C THR A 441 11.47 -1.14 -2.56
N ALA A 442 11.71 -2.18 -1.77
CA ALA A 442 12.14 -2.07 -0.36
C ALA A 442 13.63 -1.73 -0.17
N LYS A 443 14.50 -2.04 -1.14
CA LYS A 443 15.97 -2.02 -0.93
C LYS A 443 16.53 -0.64 -0.59
N THR A 444 15.85 0.44 -1.00
CA THR A 444 16.23 1.82 -0.62
C THR A 444 16.12 2.06 0.88
N GLU A 445 15.10 1.47 1.52
CA GLU A 445 14.78 1.65 2.95
C GLU A 445 15.27 0.48 3.83
N GLU A 446 16.12 -0.40 3.33
CA GLU A 446 16.65 -1.57 4.08
C GLU A 446 17.20 -1.18 5.46
N ARG A 447 17.81 0.00 5.58
CA ARG A 447 18.33 0.51 6.86
C ARG A 447 17.22 0.91 7.84
N GLU A 448 16.08 1.39 7.35
CA GLU A 448 14.92 1.72 8.18
C GLU A 448 14.26 0.41 8.65
N PHE A 449 14.02 -0.54 7.75
CA PHE A 449 13.46 -1.85 8.09
C PHE A 449 14.33 -2.64 9.08
N LEU A 450 15.63 -2.73 8.84
CA LEU A 450 16.54 -3.43 9.74
C LEU A 450 16.65 -2.74 11.11
N LYS A 451 16.59 -1.41 11.17
CA LYS A 451 16.68 -0.67 12.44
C LYS A 451 15.39 -0.71 13.25
N MET A 452 14.22 -0.57 12.60
CA MET A 452 12.93 -0.47 13.29
C MET A 452 12.27 -1.82 13.55
N PHE A 453 12.43 -2.78 12.63
CA PHE A 453 11.71 -4.07 12.66
C PHE A 453 12.65 -5.29 12.67
N GLN A 454 13.97 -5.09 12.58
CA GLN A 454 14.97 -6.17 12.45
C GLN A 454 14.81 -7.03 11.18
N MET A 455 14.08 -6.53 10.18
CA MET A 455 13.78 -7.23 8.93
C MET A 455 14.83 -6.90 7.85
N PRO A 456 15.61 -7.88 7.33
CA PRO A 456 16.49 -7.66 6.19
C PRO A 456 15.71 -7.65 4.86
N VAL A 457 16.26 -7.01 3.83
CA VAL A 457 15.63 -6.94 2.49
C VAL A 457 16.40 -7.80 1.50
N ILE A 458 15.77 -8.90 1.06
CA ILE A 458 16.32 -9.82 0.06
C ILE A 458 15.77 -9.45 -1.31
N GLU A 459 16.66 -9.09 -2.23
CA GLU A 459 16.31 -8.84 -3.63
C GLU A 459 16.18 -10.17 -4.37
N VAL A 460 14.95 -10.56 -4.67
CA VAL A 460 14.62 -11.79 -5.39
C VAL A 460 14.84 -11.54 -6.89
N PRO A 461 15.51 -12.44 -7.64
CA PRO A 461 15.70 -12.29 -9.07
C PRO A 461 14.37 -12.27 -9.83
N THR A 462 14.30 -11.50 -10.92
CA THR A 462 13.15 -11.49 -11.85
C THR A 462 13.11 -12.78 -12.67
N ASN A 463 11.92 -13.34 -12.91
CA ASN A 463 11.73 -14.54 -13.73
C ASN A 463 12.28 -14.37 -15.16
N LEU A 464 12.13 -13.18 -15.74
CA LEU A 464 12.67 -12.81 -17.04
C LEU A 464 13.46 -11.49 -16.95
N PRO A 465 14.58 -11.32 -17.69
CA PRO A 465 15.38 -10.11 -17.61
C PRO A 465 14.61 -8.86 -17.99
N ASN A 466 14.69 -7.81 -17.18
CA ASN A 466 14.10 -6.51 -17.48
C ASN A 466 14.81 -5.85 -18.69
N ILE A 467 14.05 -5.53 -19.74
CA ILE A 467 14.54 -4.86 -20.96
C ILE A 467 13.92 -3.46 -21.17
N ARG A 468 13.30 -2.89 -20.12
CA ARG A 468 12.71 -1.55 -20.12
C ARG A 468 13.77 -0.48 -20.39
N LYS A 469 13.42 0.51 -21.20
CA LYS A 469 14.26 1.68 -21.47
C LYS A 469 13.84 2.86 -20.60
N ASP A 470 14.58 3.10 -19.53
CA ASP A 470 14.42 4.33 -18.74
C ASP A 470 15.14 5.47 -19.46
N LEU A 471 14.36 6.42 -19.97
CA LEU A 471 14.84 7.59 -20.70
C LEU A 471 15.31 8.67 -19.71
N PRO A 472 16.20 9.59 -20.13
CA PRO A 472 16.61 10.73 -19.30
C PRO A 472 15.43 11.54 -18.77
N ILE A 473 15.62 12.11 -17.58
CA ILE A 473 14.67 13.07 -16.99
C ILE A 473 14.78 14.39 -17.75
N GLN A 474 13.65 14.92 -18.19
CA GLN A 474 13.55 16.23 -18.84
C GLN A 474 13.14 17.28 -17.80
N ALA A 475 13.99 18.29 -17.63
CA ALA A 475 13.72 19.43 -16.74
C ALA A 475 13.17 20.63 -17.55
N PHE A 476 12.17 21.30 -17.01
CA PHE A 476 11.50 22.46 -17.61
C PHE A 476 11.56 23.69 -16.70
N ALA A 477 11.75 24.87 -17.29
CA ALA A 477 11.71 26.15 -16.58
C ALA A 477 10.32 26.47 -16.00
N THR A 478 9.28 26.22 -16.80
CA THR A 478 7.88 26.54 -16.46
C THR A 478 7.02 25.26 -16.38
N ALA A 479 5.93 25.32 -15.62
CA ALA A 479 4.93 24.26 -15.61
C ALA A 479 4.16 24.20 -16.95
N ARG A 480 3.95 25.34 -17.62
CA ARG A 480 3.26 25.43 -18.92
C ARG A 480 4.01 24.63 -20.00
N GLY A 481 5.31 24.89 -20.16
CA GLY A 481 6.16 24.17 -21.11
C GLY A 481 6.17 22.66 -20.86
N LYS A 482 6.27 22.27 -19.59
CA LYS A 482 6.14 20.86 -19.18
C LYS A 482 4.83 20.23 -19.66
N TRP A 483 3.68 20.84 -19.36
CA TRP A 483 2.36 20.27 -19.70
C TRP A 483 2.11 20.20 -21.21
N GLU A 484 2.55 21.21 -21.96
CA GLU A 484 2.53 21.19 -23.42
C GLU A 484 3.34 20.00 -23.97
N TYR A 485 4.59 19.81 -23.51
CA TYR A 485 5.43 18.68 -23.91
C TYR A 485 4.88 17.31 -23.48
N VAL A 486 4.29 17.19 -22.27
CA VAL A 486 3.59 15.96 -21.83
C VAL A 486 2.48 15.62 -22.82
N SER A 487 1.63 16.58 -23.16
CA SER A 487 0.50 16.36 -24.09
C SER A 487 0.98 16.01 -25.52
N GLN A 488 2.08 16.62 -25.99
CA GLN A 488 2.70 16.28 -27.27
C GLN A 488 3.29 14.86 -27.29
N GLU A 489 3.95 14.39 -26.23
CA GLU A 489 4.48 13.01 -26.18
C GLU A 489 3.35 11.98 -26.07
N VAL A 490 2.30 12.26 -25.28
CA VAL A 490 1.07 11.45 -25.25
C VAL A 490 0.45 11.35 -26.64
N GLU A 491 0.30 12.48 -27.34
CA GLU A 491 -0.25 12.54 -28.70
C GLU A 491 0.62 11.75 -29.70
N TYR A 492 1.94 11.90 -29.65
CA TYR A 492 2.86 11.17 -30.51
C TYR A 492 2.73 9.65 -30.31
N MET A 493 2.73 9.17 -29.06
CA MET A 493 2.57 7.75 -28.75
C MET A 493 1.18 7.22 -29.15
N PHE A 494 0.13 8.02 -28.93
CA PHE A 494 -1.24 7.72 -29.35
C PHE A 494 -1.35 7.57 -30.88
N ARG A 495 -0.73 8.45 -31.66
CA ARG A 495 -0.69 8.37 -33.14
C ARG A 495 0.02 7.09 -33.63
N GLN A 496 1.02 6.58 -32.90
CA GLN A 496 1.63 5.26 -33.16
C GLN A 496 0.76 4.07 -32.70
N GLY A 497 -0.28 4.32 -31.91
CA GLY A 497 -1.12 3.30 -31.26
C GLY A 497 -0.51 2.66 -30.02
N ARG A 498 0.58 3.23 -29.49
CA ARG A 498 1.28 2.71 -28.31
C ARG A 498 0.53 3.12 -27.03
N PRO A 499 0.29 2.20 -26.07
CA PRO A 499 -0.34 2.56 -24.80
C PRO A 499 0.54 3.46 -23.95
N VAL A 500 -0.10 4.41 -23.25
CA VAL A 500 0.55 5.36 -22.35
C VAL A 500 -0.13 5.37 -20.98
N LEU A 501 0.68 5.26 -19.92
CA LEU A 501 0.29 5.57 -18.55
C LEU A 501 0.98 6.87 -18.12
N VAL A 502 0.21 7.87 -17.71
CA VAL A 502 0.72 9.13 -17.16
C VAL A 502 0.47 9.16 -15.66
N GLY A 503 1.53 9.30 -14.86
CA GLY A 503 1.47 9.44 -13.41
C GLY A 503 1.63 10.90 -12.98
N THR A 504 0.62 11.43 -12.29
CA THR A 504 0.57 12.80 -11.73
C THR A 504 0.62 12.75 -10.19
N THR A 505 0.86 13.88 -9.53
CA THR A 505 0.90 13.94 -8.04
C THR A 505 -0.40 14.43 -7.39
N SER A 506 -1.29 15.06 -8.15
CA SER A 506 -2.54 15.64 -7.63
C SER A 506 -3.69 15.47 -8.62
N VAL A 507 -4.92 15.46 -8.11
CA VAL A 507 -6.14 15.36 -8.94
C VAL A 507 -6.23 16.57 -9.88
N GLU A 508 -5.91 17.77 -9.40
CA GLU A 508 -5.86 18.99 -10.22
C GLU A 508 -4.93 18.84 -11.44
N ASN A 509 -3.74 18.27 -11.26
CA ASN A 509 -2.81 18.00 -12.36
C ASN A 509 -3.35 16.92 -13.33
N SER A 510 -4.15 15.96 -12.85
CA SER A 510 -4.82 14.96 -13.69
C SER A 510 -5.94 15.57 -14.53
N GLU A 511 -6.78 16.42 -13.94
CA GLU A 511 -7.85 17.12 -14.66
C GLU A 511 -7.28 18.14 -15.66
N HIS A 512 -6.22 18.87 -15.29
CA HIS A 512 -5.55 19.79 -16.22
C HIS A 512 -4.99 19.08 -17.46
N LEU A 513 -4.35 17.91 -17.29
CA LEU A 513 -3.91 17.10 -18.43
C LEU A 513 -5.08 16.49 -19.22
N SER A 514 -6.17 16.10 -18.53
CA SER A 514 -7.41 15.64 -19.17
C SER A 514 -7.96 16.70 -20.12
N ASP A 515 -8.07 17.95 -19.67
CA ASP A 515 -8.54 19.07 -20.51
C ASP A 515 -7.66 19.28 -21.75
N LEU A 516 -6.33 19.32 -21.59
CA LEU A 516 -5.38 19.43 -22.71
C LEU A 516 -5.49 18.27 -23.73
N LEU A 517 -5.82 17.07 -23.27
CA LEU A 517 -6.05 15.91 -24.15
C LEU A 517 -7.45 15.94 -24.78
N GLN A 518 -8.46 16.49 -24.11
CA GLN A 518 -9.80 16.72 -24.67
C GLN A 518 -9.76 17.74 -25.82
N GLU A 519 -9.02 18.85 -25.66
CA GLU A 519 -8.78 19.84 -26.73
C GLU A 519 -8.15 19.20 -27.98
N ARG A 520 -7.23 18.25 -27.78
CA ARG A 520 -6.58 17.47 -28.85
C ARG A 520 -7.43 16.29 -29.38
N ASN A 521 -8.65 16.10 -28.88
CA ASN A 521 -9.54 14.98 -29.20
C ASN A 521 -8.93 13.59 -28.92
N ILE A 522 -8.05 13.48 -27.92
CA ILE A 522 -7.40 12.22 -27.52
C ILE A 522 -8.25 11.50 -26.47
N PRO A 523 -8.73 10.27 -26.73
CA PRO A 523 -9.48 9.50 -25.76
C PRO A 523 -8.55 9.00 -24.65
N HIS A 524 -8.96 9.20 -23.39
CA HIS A 524 -8.21 8.80 -22.22
C HIS A 524 -9.14 8.45 -21.06
N SER A 525 -8.58 7.90 -19.98
CA SER A 525 -9.27 7.64 -18.72
C SER A 525 -8.46 8.22 -17.57
N VAL A 526 -9.11 8.99 -16.69
CA VAL A 526 -8.51 9.53 -15.46
C VAL A 526 -8.81 8.62 -14.28
N LEU A 527 -7.85 8.42 -13.38
CA LEU A 527 -7.99 7.65 -12.15
C LEU A 527 -7.55 8.53 -10.96
N ASN A 528 -8.42 8.64 -9.95
CA ASN A 528 -8.31 9.66 -8.91
C ASN A 528 -8.13 9.08 -7.49
N ALA A 529 -7.80 7.78 -7.39
CA ALA A 529 -7.47 7.05 -6.17
C ALA A 529 -8.57 7.13 -5.08
N ARG A 530 -9.83 7.31 -5.48
CA ARG A 530 -10.96 7.39 -4.52
C ARG A 530 -11.34 5.97 -4.07
N PRO A 531 -11.33 5.63 -2.76
CA PRO A 531 -11.58 4.26 -2.29
C PRO A 531 -12.87 3.62 -2.82
N LYS A 532 -13.97 4.39 -2.91
CA LYS A 532 -15.27 3.95 -3.47
C LYS A 532 -15.16 3.41 -4.91
N TYR A 533 -14.16 3.84 -5.68
CA TYR A 533 -13.99 3.49 -7.09
C TYR A 533 -12.84 2.52 -7.36
N ALA A 534 -12.15 2.01 -6.33
CA ALA A 534 -10.96 1.15 -6.49
C ALA A 534 -11.18 -0.05 -7.43
N ALA A 535 -12.33 -0.72 -7.36
CA ALA A 535 -12.67 -1.83 -8.26
C ALA A 535 -12.80 -1.38 -9.74
N ARG A 536 -13.40 -0.22 -9.99
CA ARG A 536 -13.55 0.37 -11.33
C ARG A 536 -12.21 0.89 -11.87
N GLU A 537 -11.37 1.46 -11.00
CA GLU A 537 -10.00 1.85 -11.39
C GLU A 537 -9.16 0.62 -11.77
N ALA A 538 -9.34 -0.51 -11.08
CA ALA A 538 -8.71 -1.78 -11.43
C ALA A 538 -9.18 -2.31 -12.80
N GLU A 539 -10.48 -2.26 -13.10
CA GLU A 539 -11.02 -2.62 -14.42
C GLU A 539 -10.37 -1.79 -15.54
N ILE A 540 -10.23 -0.48 -15.36
CA ILE A 540 -9.58 0.41 -16.34
C ILE A 540 -8.09 0.09 -16.47
N ILE A 541 -7.35 -0.05 -15.37
CA ILE A 541 -5.91 -0.39 -15.39
C ILE A 541 -5.63 -1.74 -16.06
N ALA A 542 -6.49 -2.73 -15.85
CA ALA A 542 -6.37 -4.04 -16.49
C ALA A 542 -6.49 -3.98 -18.02
N GLN A 543 -7.06 -2.91 -18.59
CA GLN A 543 -7.15 -2.64 -20.02
C GLN A 543 -6.17 -1.56 -20.51
N ALA A 544 -5.43 -0.89 -19.63
CA ALA A 544 -4.49 0.18 -19.98
C ALA A 544 -3.29 -0.27 -20.86
N GLY A 545 -3.06 -1.58 -21.01
CA GLY A 545 -2.04 -2.13 -21.89
C GLY A 545 -2.50 -2.39 -23.33
N ARG A 546 -3.74 -2.01 -23.69
CA ARG A 546 -4.32 -2.19 -25.03
C ARG A 546 -3.83 -1.16 -26.04
N LYS A 547 -3.95 -1.47 -27.33
CA LYS A 547 -3.58 -0.52 -28.40
C LYS A 547 -4.44 0.76 -28.29
N TYR A 548 -3.81 1.92 -28.45
CA TYR A 548 -4.42 3.26 -28.26
C TYR A 548 -4.91 3.58 -26.82
N ALA A 549 -4.59 2.78 -25.80
CA ALA A 549 -4.98 3.10 -24.42
C ALA A 549 -4.16 4.26 -23.85
N ILE A 550 -4.82 5.34 -23.43
CA ILE A 550 -4.21 6.44 -22.67
C ILE A 550 -4.88 6.47 -21.29
N THR A 551 -4.07 6.42 -20.23
CA THR A 551 -4.57 6.41 -18.85
C THR A 551 -3.77 7.39 -18.00
N ILE A 552 -4.47 8.29 -17.31
CA ILE A 552 -3.91 9.22 -16.33
C ILE A 552 -4.20 8.65 -14.94
N SER A 553 -3.18 8.59 -14.09
CA SER A 553 -3.21 7.98 -12.76
C SER A 553 -2.69 8.96 -11.73
N THR A 554 -3.57 9.45 -10.86
CA THR A 554 -3.20 10.29 -9.72
C THR A 554 -2.45 9.48 -8.67
N ASN A 555 -1.23 9.89 -8.34
CA ASN A 555 -0.26 9.22 -7.47
C ASN A 555 -0.04 7.74 -7.84
N MET A 556 -0.79 6.84 -7.21
CA MET A 556 -0.70 5.39 -7.39
C MET A 556 -2.07 4.74 -7.58
N ALA A 557 -3.03 5.47 -8.17
CA ALA A 557 -4.35 4.95 -8.55
C ALA A 557 -4.27 3.60 -9.30
N GLY A 558 -5.25 2.73 -9.08
CA GLY A 558 -5.19 1.34 -9.54
C GLY A 558 -3.92 0.58 -9.12
N ARG A 559 -3.47 0.75 -7.87
CA ARG A 559 -2.47 -0.10 -7.21
C ARG A 559 -2.91 -1.57 -7.21
N GLY A 560 -1.94 -2.48 -7.15
CA GLY A 560 -2.18 -3.93 -7.05
C GLY A 560 -2.75 -4.58 -8.30
N THR A 561 -3.14 -3.82 -9.32
CA THR A 561 -3.65 -4.35 -10.59
C THR A 561 -2.57 -4.30 -11.67
N ASP A 562 -2.46 -5.39 -12.43
CA ASP A 562 -1.43 -5.56 -13.43
C ASP A 562 -1.83 -5.10 -14.82
N ILE A 563 -0.99 -4.26 -15.43
CA ILE A 563 -1.15 -3.80 -16.82
C ILE A 563 -0.55 -4.86 -17.73
N ILE A 564 -1.42 -5.62 -18.38
CA ILE A 564 -1.04 -6.67 -19.34
C ILE A 564 -1.05 -6.07 -20.76
N LEU A 565 0.02 -6.22 -21.52
CA LEU A 565 0.06 -5.75 -22.92
C LEU A 565 -0.94 -6.53 -23.76
N GLY A 566 -1.91 -5.83 -24.36
CA GLY A 566 -3.09 -6.44 -25.01
C GLY A 566 -4.35 -6.52 -24.15
N GLY A 567 -4.29 -6.13 -22.87
CA GLY A 567 -5.42 -6.13 -21.93
C GLY A 567 -5.65 -7.47 -21.23
N ASN A 568 -6.46 -7.46 -20.17
CA ASN A 568 -6.85 -8.65 -19.41
C ASN A 568 -8.06 -9.35 -20.08
N PRO A 569 -7.91 -10.58 -20.60
CA PRO A 569 -8.98 -11.26 -21.33
C PRO A 569 -10.15 -11.70 -20.45
N LYS A 570 -9.91 -12.01 -19.16
CA LYS A 570 -10.98 -12.42 -18.22
C LYS A 570 -11.91 -11.26 -17.90
N MET A 571 -11.35 -10.08 -17.64
CA MET A 571 -12.13 -8.86 -17.41
C MET A 571 -12.81 -8.37 -18.69
N LEU A 572 -12.14 -8.45 -19.85
CA LEU A 572 -12.71 -8.06 -21.14
C LEU A 572 -13.89 -8.97 -21.55
N ALA A 573 -13.79 -10.29 -21.30
CA ALA A 573 -14.90 -11.21 -21.52
C ALA A 573 -16.08 -10.91 -20.59
N ARG A 574 -15.82 -10.61 -19.31
CA ARG A 574 -16.85 -10.19 -18.34
C ARG A 574 -17.54 -8.89 -18.80
N GLU A 575 -16.78 -7.88 -19.22
CA GLU A 575 -17.30 -6.61 -19.75
C GLU A 575 -18.25 -6.84 -20.94
N ILE A 576 -17.88 -7.71 -21.89
CA ILE A 576 -18.73 -8.05 -23.05
C ILE A 576 -20.04 -8.73 -22.62
N ILE A 577 -19.99 -9.60 -21.61
CA ILE A 577 -21.19 -10.25 -21.05
C ILE A 577 -22.07 -9.22 -20.33
N GLU A 578 -21.50 -8.37 -19.49
CA GLU A 578 -22.22 -7.30 -18.77
C GLU A 578 -22.89 -6.31 -19.75
N ASP A 579 -22.14 -5.75 -20.70
CA ASP A 579 -22.64 -4.83 -21.75
C ASP A 579 -23.80 -5.47 -22.56
N SER A 580 -23.77 -6.80 -22.75
CA SER A 580 -24.77 -7.53 -23.54
C SER A 580 -26.01 -7.97 -22.76
N LEU A 581 -25.93 -8.12 -21.43
CA LEU A 581 -27.01 -8.72 -20.62
C LEU A 581 -27.69 -7.72 -19.68
N LEU A 582 -26.96 -6.77 -19.08
CA LEU A 582 -27.51 -5.88 -18.03
C LEU A 582 -28.75 -5.11 -18.51
N SER A 583 -28.74 -4.61 -19.74
CA SER A 583 -29.88 -3.87 -20.35
C SER A 583 -31.18 -4.69 -20.47
N PHE A 584 -31.10 -6.02 -20.45
CA PHE A 584 -32.25 -6.91 -20.45
C PHE A 584 -32.74 -7.26 -19.04
N LEU A 585 -31.83 -7.37 -18.08
CA LEU A 585 -32.13 -7.75 -16.69
C LEU A 585 -32.74 -6.59 -15.89
N THR A 586 -32.20 -5.37 -16.02
CA THR A 586 -32.58 -4.23 -15.16
C THR A 586 -33.43 -3.18 -15.90
N ARG A 587 -34.02 -2.25 -15.15
CA ARG A 587 -34.59 -0.98 -15.67
C ARG A 587 -33.79 0.25 -15.24
N GLU A 588 -32.99 0.12 -14.20
CA GLU A 588 -32.15 1.20 -13.69
C GLU A 588 -31.10 1.58 -14.75
N ALA A 589 -31.02 2.87 -15.07
CA ALA A 589 -29.82 3.39 -15.70
C ALA A 589 -28.63 3.15 -14.73
N PRO A 590 -27.42 2.82 -15.22
CA PRO A 590 -26.26 2.67 -14.36
C PRO A 590 -26.10 3.94 -13.52
N SER A 591 -26.01 3.77 -12.20
CA SER A 591 -26.21 4.84 -11.22
C SER A 591 -25.32 6.06 -11.52
N ILE A 592 -25.98 7.19 -11.84
CA ILE A 592 -25.31 8.42 -12.25
C ILE A 592 -24.84 9.20 -11.02
N GLU A 593 -23.86 8.64 -10.30
CA GLU A 593 -22.86 9.41 -9.56
C GLU A 593 -21.60 9.61 -10.43
N VAL A 594 -21.76 9.59 -11.75
CA VAL A 594 -20.68 9.65 -12.75
C VAL A 594 -20.59 11.07 -13.32
N SER A 595 -20.32 12.05 -12.47
CA SER A 595 -19.94 13.42 -12.86
C SER A 595 -18.42 13.61 -12.98
N ASP A 596 -17.65 12.83 -12.23
CA ASP A 596 -16.20 13.08 -11.99
C ASP A 596 -15.27 12.16 -12.80
N MET A 597 -15.79 11.47 -13.82
CA MET A 597 -14.99 10.64 -14.74
C MET A 597 -15.51 10.78 -16.16
N SER A 598 -14.91 11.69 -16.93
CA SER A 598 -15.16 11.87 -18.36
C SER A 598 -14.67 10.65 -19.16
N ILE A 599 -15.54 9.65 -19.32
CA ILE A 599 -15.26 8.50 -20.20
C ILE A 599 -15.29 8.98 -21.66
N SER A 600 -14.16 9.51 -22.13
CA SER A 600 -13.97 9.81 -23.54
C SER A 600 -14.12 8.51 -24.34
N ARG A 601 -14.93 8.58 -25.41
CA ARG A 601 -15.57 7.42 -26.07
C ARG A 601 -14.58 6.28 -26.36
N LYS A 602 -14.95 5.03 -26.02
CA LYS A 602 -14.14 3.80 -26.22
C LYS A 602 -13.59 3.69 -27.67
N VAL A 603 -12.35 4.15 -27.92
CA VAL A 603 -11.62 4.03 -29.21
C VAL A 603 -10.92 2.67 -29.38
N PHE A 604 -11.05 1.78 -28.40
CA PHE A 604 -10.53 0.42 -28.47
C PHE A 604 -11.07 -0.37 -29.65
N SER A 605 -10.22 -1.24 -30.20
CA SER A 605 -10.66 -2.22 -31.19
C SER A 605 -11.77 -3.09 -30.59
N LYS A 606 -12.95 -3.11 -31.21
CA LYS A 606 -14.04 -3.99 -30.77
C LYS A 606 -13.59 -5.44 -30.98
N VAL A 607 -13.67 -6.25 -29.92
CA VAL A 607 -13.33 -7.67 -29.97
C VAL A 607 -14.20 -8.34 -31.03
N LYS A 608 -13.58 -9.03 -31.98
CA LYS A 608 -14.28 -9.81 -33.00
C LYS A 608 -14.70 -11.15 -32.40
N VAL A 609 -15.83 -11.12 -31.68
CA VAL A 609 -16.49 -12.32 -31.14
C VAL A 609 -16.84 -13.28 -32.28
N GLY A 610 -16.49 -14.56 -32.13
CA GLY A 610 -16.67 -15.57 -33.17
C GLY A 610 -18.15 -15.95 -33.37
N PRO A 611 -18.52 -16.58 -34.50
CA PRO A 611 -19.93 -16.93 -34.79
C PRO A 611 -20.58 -17.81 -33.72
N SER A 612 -19.82 -18.74 -33.13
CA SER A 612 -20.26 -19.59 -32.02
C SER A 612 -20.54 -18.79 -30.75
N SER A 613 -19.60 -17.93 -30.36
CA SER A 613 -19.71 -17.07 -29.18
C SER A 613 -20.83 -16.04 -29.35
N MET A 614 -21.03 -15.49 -30.55
CA MET A 614 -22.17 -14.62 -30.89
C MET A 614 -23.51 -15.35 -30.78
N ALA A 615 -23.60 -16.61 -31.22
CA ALA A 615 -24.82 -17.41 -31.08
C ALA A 615 -25.14 -17.73 -29.62
N LEU A 616 -24.12 -17.99 -28.79
CA LEU A 616 -24.28 -18.18 -27.35
C LEU A 616 -24.67 -16.87 -26.63
N LEU A 617 -24.04 -15.74 -26.97
CA LEU A 617 -24.42 -14.41 -26.48
C LEU A 617 -25.87 -14.08 -26.81
N ALA A 618 -26.32 -14.33 -28.03
CA ALA A 618 -27.71 -14.13 -28.43
C ALA A 618 -28.68 -15.03 -27.64
N LYS A 619 -28.33 -16.31 -27.40
CA LYS A 619 -29.13 -17.21 -26.55
C LYS A 619 -29.20 -16.71 -25.10
N SER A 620 -28.08 -16.31 -24.51
CA SER A 620 -28.03 -15.77 -23.15
C SER A 620 -28.77 -14.44 -23.01
N ALA A 621 -28.70 -13.55 -24.00
CA ALA A 621 -29.47 -12.31 -24.03
C ALA A 621 -30.99 -12.57 -24.18
N LEU A 622 -31.39 -13.56 -24.97
CA LEU A 622 -32.79 -14.01 -25.05
C LEU A 622 -33.27 -14.59 -23.71
N MET A 623 -32.43 -15.39 -23.03
CA MET A 623 -32.73 -15.95 -21.72
C MET A 623 -32.85 -14.86 -20.64
N ALA A 624 -31.89 -13.93 -20.58
CA ALA A 624 -31.93 -12.76 -19.69
C ALA A 624 -33.18 -11.90 -19.92
N LYS A 625 -33.56 -11.68 -21.19
CA LYS A 625 -34.79 -10.98 -21.57
C LYS A 625 -36.06 -11.75 -21.21
N PHE A 626 -36.01 -13.08 -21.12
CA PHE A 626 -37.12 -13.90 -20.66
C PHE A 626 -37.26 -13.82 -19.14
N VAL A 627 -36.18 -14.06 -18.39
CA VAL A 627 -36.15 -13.97 -16.91
C VAL A 627 -36.56 -12.57 -16.45
N GLY A 628 -35.97 -11.53 -17.04
CA GLY A 628 -36.38 -10.13 -16.78
C GLY A 628 -37.82 -9.82 -17.17
N LYS A 629 -38.50 -10.64 -17.99
CA LYS A 629 -39.94 -10.51 -18.24
C LYS A 629 -40.80 -11.27 -17.23
N SER A 630 -40.43 -12.51 -16.88
CA SER A 630 -41.17 -13.32 -15.90
C SER A 630 -41.12 -12.69 -14.51
N GLU A 631 -40.01 -12.05 -14.16
CA GLU A 631 -39.78 -11.39 -12.85
C GLU A 631 -40.04 -9.87 -12.92
N GLY A 632 -40.67 -9.38 -13.99
CA GLY A 632 -41.10 -7.97 -14.12
C GLY A 632 -39.99 -6.93 -14.28
N LYS A 633 -38.72 -7.35 -14.34
CA LYS A 633 -37.50 -6.52 -14.18
C LYS A 633 -37.45 -5.82 -12.81
N SER A 634 -37.66 -6.58 -11.74
CA SER A 634 -37.46 -6.12 -10.36
C SER A 634 -36.00 -5.96 -9.96
N TRP A 635 -35.06 -6.60 -10.68
CA TRP A 635 -33.65 -6.64 -10.30
C TRP A 635 -33.01 -5.25 -10.34
N THR A 636 -32.34 -4.93 -9.23
CA THR A 636 -31.38 -3.84 -9.12
C THR A 636 -30.16 -4.09 -9.98
N HIS A 637 -29.39 -3.04 -10.25
CA HIS A 637 -28.12 -3.13 -10.95
C HIS A 637 -27.08 -4.00 -10.22
N GLU A 638 -27.16 -4.11 -8.89
CA GLU A 638 -26.24 -4.93 -8.08
C GLU A 638 -26.60 -6.42 -8.13
N GLU A 639 -27.89 -6.79 -7.98
CA GLU A 639 -28.35 -8.19 -8.10
C GLU A 639 -28.02 -8.78 -9.49
N ALA A 640 -28.26 -8.00 -10.55
CA ALA A 640 -27.92 -8.44 -11.91
C ALA A 640 -26.40 -8.64 -12.10
N LYS A 641 -25.56 -7.83 -11.45
CA LYS A 641 -24.10 -8.02 -11.43
C LYS A 641 -23.66 -9.19 -10.56
N SER A 642 -24.36 -9.48 -9.45
CA SER A 642 -24.10 -10.65 -8.60
C SER A 642 -24.30 -11.94 -9.40
N ILE A 643 -25.47 -12.09 -10.03
CA ILE A 643 -25.82 -13.29 -10.79
C ILE A 643 -24.87 -13.51 -11.98
N ILE A 644 -24.44 -12.46 -12.67
CA ILE A 644 -23.38 -12.58 -13.70
C ILE A 644 -22.05 -13.03 -13.07
N SER A 645 -21.68 -12.49 -11.92
CA SER A 645 -20.43 -12.85 -11.21
C SER A 645 -20.46 -14.33 -10.76
N GLU A 646 -21.52 -14.77 -10.09
CA GLU A 646 -21.75 -16.16 -9.66
C GLU A 646 -21.72 -17.13 -10.84
N SER A 647 -22.29 -16.73 -11.98
CA SER A 647 -22.26 -17.52 -13.22
C SER A 647 -20.84 -17.64 -13.81
N VAL A 648 -20.06 -16.55 -13.75
CA VAL A 648 -18.64 -16.55 -14.14
C VAL A 648 -17.82 -17.40 -13.17
N GLU A 649 -18.10 -17.41 -11.87
CA GLU A 649 -17.44 -18.32 -10.92
C GLU A 649 -17.83 -19.78 -11.14
N MET A 650 -19.11 -20.08 -11.38
CA MET A 650 -19.59 -21.41 -11.74
C MET A 650 -18.84 -21.95 -12.97
N SER A 651 -18.54 -21.09 -13.95
CA SER A 651 -17.77 -21.45 -15.15
C SER A 651 -16.31 -21.85 -14.87
N GLN A 652 -15.75 -21.42 -13.73
CA GLN A 652 -14.39 -21.74 -13.30
C GLN A 652 -14.34 -22.98 -12.39
N LEU A 653 -15.45 -23.28 -11.69
CA LEU A 653 -15.55 -24.41 -10.76
C LEU A 653 -16.00 -25.71 -11.45
N LYS A 654 -16.89 -25.63 -12.45
CA LYS A 654 -17.50 -26.80 -13.11
C LYS A 654 -16.93 -27.04 -14.51
N PRO A 655 -16.60 -28.29 -14.90
CA PRO A 655 -16.18 -28.61 -16.25
C PRO A 655 -17.33 -28.42 -17.26
N LEU A 656 -17.01 -28.06 -18.50
CA LEU A 656 -17.97 -27.75 -19.57
C LEU A 656 -19.06 -28.81 -19.76
N LYS A 657 -18.73 -30.10 -19.59
CA LYS A 657 -19.69 -31.22 -19.68
C LYS A 657 -20.76 -31.18 -18.59
N GLU A 658 -20.42 -30.74 -17.39
CA GLU A 658 -21.33 -30.62 -16.26
C GLU A 658 -22.22 -29.38 -16.42
N LEU A 659 -21.67 -28.26 -16.90
CA LEU A 659 -22.45 -27.07 -17.26
C LEU A 659 -23.49 -27.38 -18.35
N GLN A 660 -23.11 -28.15 -19.38
CA GLN A 660 -24.04 -28.59 -20.41
C GLN A 660 -25.13 -29.48 -19.83
N LYS A 661 -24.76 -30.44 -18.99
CA LYS A 661 -25.71 -31.32 -18.28
C LYS A 661 -26.71 -30.52 -17.43
N LEU A 662 -26.27 -29.48 -16.73
CA LEU A 662 -27.16 -28.60 -15.95
C LEU A 662 -28.18 -27.83 -16.83
N ILE A 663 -27.79 -27.44 -18.05
CA ILE A 663 -28.73 -26.84 -19.02
C ILE A 663 -29.75 -27.87 -19.49
N ASP A 664 -29.32 -29.10 -19.74
CA ASP A 664 -30.15 -30.18 -20.27
C ASP A 664 -31.10 -30.78 -19.20
N GLU A 665 -30.74 -30.71 -17.91
CA GLU A 665 -31.54 -31.20 -16.77
C GLU A 665 -32.55 -30.17 -16.23
N GLN A 666 -32.27 -28.86 -16.31
CA GLN A 666 -33.17 -27.80 -15.78
C GLN A 666 -34.33 -27.47 -16.75
N SER A 667 -35.15 -28.47 -17.09
CA SER A 667 -36.27 -28.33 -18.03
C SER A 667 -37.47 -27.52 -17.50
N GLU A 668 -37.58 -27.30 -16.19
CA GLU A 668 -38.72 -26.61 -15.55
C GLU A 668 -38.39 -25.20 -15.03
N MET A 669 -37.11 -24.83 -14.96
CA MET A 669 -36.64 -23.55 -14.42
C MET A 669 -35.52 -23.00 -15.31
N TYR A 670 -35.71 -21.80 -15.87
CA TYR A 670 -34.85 -21.24 -16.92
C TYR A 670 -33.38 -21.11 -16.46
N PRO A 671 -32.43 -21.89 -17.02
CA PRO A 671 -31.06 -22.02 -16.49
C PRO A 671 -30.15 -20.85 -16.91
N LEU A 672 -30.51 -19.62 -16.53
CA LEU A 672 -29.78 -18.40 -16.91
C LEU A 672 -28.30 -18.47 -16.51
N GLY A 673 -28.01 -18.93 -15.28
CA GLY A 673 -26.63 -19.01 -14.77
C GLY A 673 -25.72 -19.94 -15.59
N PRO A 674 -26.09 -21.22 -15.79
CA PRO A 674 -25.37 -22.13 -16.68
C PRO A 674 -25.20 -21.61 -18.13
N TYR A 675 -26.21 -20.93 -18.69
CA TYR A 675 -26.09 -20.29 -20.01
C TYR A 675 -25.06 -19.16 -20.03
N ILE A 676 -25.05 -18.29 -19.02
CA ILE A 676 -24.04 -17.24 -18.85
C ILE A 676 -22.65 -17.88 -18.70
N ALA A 677 -22.51 -18.93 -17.90
CA ALA A 677 -21.26 -19.64 -17.67
C ALA A 677 -20.63 -20.20 -18.96
N ILE A 678 -21.41 -20.93 -19.78
CA ILE A 678 -20.91 -21.45 -21.08
C ILE A 678 -20.61 -20.32 -22.07
N THR A 679 -21.44 -19.28 -22.10
CA THR A 679 -21.24 -18.12 -22.97
C THR A 679 -19.95 -17.38 -22.61
N TYR A 680 -19.69 -17.17 -21.31
CA TYR A 680 -18.46 -16.58 -20.80
C TYR A 680 -17.24 -17.39 -21.23
N LEU A 681 -17.24 -18.72 -21.10
CA LEU A 681 -16.11 -19.56 -21.54
C LEU A 681 -15.84 -19.45 -23.06
N SER A 682 -16.89 -19.34 -23.89
CA SER A 682 -16.73 -19.15 -25.33
C SER A 682 -16.17 -17.76 -25.67
N VAL A 683 -16.71 -16.71 -25.05
CA VAL A 683 -16.25 -15.33 -25.24
C VAL A 683 -14.82 -15.13 -24.70
N LEU A 684 -14.48 -15.74 -23.57
CA LEU A 684 -13.14 -15.73 -22.98
C LEU A 684 -12.09 -16.23 -23.98
N LYS A 685 -12.37 -17.32 -24.68
CA LYS A 685 -11.47 -17.87 -25.70
C LYS A 685 -11.24 -16.91 -26.87
N ASP A 686 -12.26 -16.19 -27.31
CA ASP A 686 -12.12 -15.15 -28.34
C ASP A 686 -11.32 -13.94 -27.83
N CYS A 687 -11.55 -13.53 -26.57
CA CYS A 687 -10.79 -12.48 -25.88
C CYS A 687 -9.31 -12.86 -25.70
N GLU A 688 -8.98 -14.09 -25.31
CA GLU A 688 -7.61 -14.57 -25.17
C GLU A 688 -6.84 -14.48 -26.50
N VAL A 689 -7.46 -14.88 -27.61
CA VAL A 689 -6.87 -14.77 -28.95
C VAL A 689 -6.70 -13.30 -29.36
N HIS A 690 -7.69 -12.45 -29.08
CA HIS A 690 -7.62 -11.02 -29.38
C HIS A 690 -6.54 -10.31 -28.56
N CYS A 691 -6.52 -10.45 -27.24
CA CYS A 691 -5.51 -9.89 -26.34
C CYS A 691 -4.11 -10.37 -26.68
N THR A 692 -3.92 -11.66 -27.01
CA THR A 692 -2.60 -12.19 -27.42
C THR A 692 -2.09 -11.53 -28.71
N LYS A 693 -2.98 -11.30 -29.68
CA LYS A 693 -2.66 -10.65 -30.95
C LYS A 693 -2.38 -9.15 -30.78
N GLU A 694 -3.24 -8.44 -30.06
CA GLU A 694 -3.10 -7.00 -29.77
C GLU A 694 -1.85 -6.74 -28.90
N GLY A 695 -1.59 -7.60 -27.90
CA GLY A 695 -0.38 -7.57 -27.07
C GLY A 695 0.90 -7.79 -27.89
N SER A 696 0.89 -8.73 -28.83
CA SER A 696 2.03 -8.93 -29.76
C SER A 696 2.28 -7.72 -30.67
N GLU A 697 1.25 -6.98 -31.02
CA GLU A 697 1.36 -5.72 -31.77
C GLU A 697 1.90 -4.59 -30.90
N VAL A 698 1.36 -4.41 -29.69
CA VAL A 698 1.84 -3.46 -28.69
C VAL A 698 3.31 -3.69 -28.35
N LYS A 699 3.76 -4.95 -28.22
CA LYS A 699 5.18 -5.29 -28.02
C LYS A 699 6.06 -4.82 -29.18
N ARG A 700 5.62 -4.96 -30.44
CA ARG A 700 6.34 -4.40 -31.62
C ARG A 700 6.39 -2.88 -31.64
N LEU A 701 5.36 -2.20 -31.10
CA LEU A 701 5.32 -0.75 -30.92
C LEU A 701 6.17 -0.25 -29.74
N GLY A 702 6.91 -1.14 -29.06
CA GLY A 702 7.77 -0.80 -27.92
C GLY A 702 7.12 -0.99 -26.54
N GLY A 703 5.96 -1.64 -26.46
CA GLY A 703 5.24 -1.92 -25.21
C GLY A 703 4.70 -0.67 -24.52
N LEU A 704 4.43 -0.74 -23.22
CA LEU A 704 3.89 0.39 -22.44
C LEU A 704 4.91 1.54 -22.35
N HIS A 705 4.44 2.76 -22.60
CA HIS A 705 5.16 3.99 -22.30
C HIS A 705 4.63 4.58 -20.98
N VAL A 706 5.52 4.95 -20.06
CA VAL A 706 5.14 5.55 -18.77
C VAL A 706 5.76 6.94 -18.63
N ILE A 707 4.93 7.95 -18.38
CA ILE A 707 5.33 9.34 -18.15
C ILE A 707 5.08 9.68 -16.68
N GLY A 708 6.10 10.08 -15.94
CA GLY A 708 5.95 10.78 -14.66
C GLY A 708 5.96 12.29 -14.90
N THR A 709 4.93 13.01 -14.43
CA THR A 709 4.80 14.47 -14.69
C THR A 709 5.40 15.36 -13.61
N SER A 710 5.94 14.75 -12.55
CA SER A 710 6.66 15.37 -11.43
C SER A 710 7.52 14.28 -10.77
N LEU A 711 8.45 14.66 -9.88
CA LEU A 711 9.08 13.72 -8.94
C LEU A 711 8.25 13.63 -7.65
N HIS A 712 8.03 12.42 -7.13
CA HIS A 712 7.42 12.24 -5.82
C HIS A 712 8.41 12.54 -4.68
N GLU A 713 7.90 12.71 -3.47
CA GLU A 713 8.69 12.90 -2.24
C GLU A 713 9.69 11.76 -1.96
N SER A 714 9.51 10.58 -2.58
CA SER A 714 10.49 9.49 -2.58
C SER A 714 10.65 8.86 -3.96
N ARG A 715 11.91 8.52 -4.26
CA ARG A 715 12.36 7.75 -5.44
C ARG A 715 11.67 6.40 -5.55
N ARG A 716 11.26 5.83 -4.42
CA ARG A 716 10.56 4.57 -4.31
C ARG A 716 9.25 4.59 -5.10
N ILE A 717 8.46 5.64 -4.90
CA ILE A 717 7.16 5.85 -5.58
C ILE A 717 7.39 6.05 -7.09
N ASP A 718 8.38 6.86 -7.48
CA ASP A 718 8.76 7.00 -8.90
C ASP A 718 9.16 5.64 -9.52
N ASN A 719 9.89 4.80 -8.78
CA ASN A 719 10.29 3.47 -9.23
C ASN A 719 9.11 2.49 -9.33
N GLN A 720 8.09 2.61 -8.47
CA GLN A 720 6.84 1.85 -8.61
C GLN A 720 6.08 2.26 -9.88
N LEU A 721 6.03 3.56 -10.20
CA LEU A 721 5.46 4.06 -11.46
C LEU A 721 6.26 3.51 -12.67
N ARG A 722 7.59 3.59 -12.65
CA ARG A 722 8.46 2.96 -13.68
C ARG A 722 8.21 1.45 -13.81
N GLY A 723 7.95 0.77 -12.69
CA GLY A 723 7.60 -0.66 -12.61
C GLY A 723 6.25 -1.06 -13.19
N ARG A 724 5.43 -0.10 -13.66
CA ARG A 724 4.23 -0.40 -14.46
C ARG A 724 4.58 -0.87 -15.88
N ALA A 725 5.73 -0.48 -16.43
CA ALA A 725 6.24 -0.96 -17.72
C ALA A 725 7.37 -2.00 -17.57
N GLY A 726 7.58 -2.81 -18.62
CA GLY A 726 8.74 -3.71 -18.73
C GLY A 726 8.67 -5.00 -17.91
N ARG A 727 7.45 -5.49 -17.64
CA ARG A 727 7.19 -6.63 -16.75
C ARG A 727 7.36 -7.97 -17.46
N GLN A 728 7.81 -9.01 -16.75
CA GLN A 728 8.08 -10.33 -17.35
C GLN A 728 8.92 -10.25 -18.64
N GLY A 729 9.92 -9.37 -18.66
CA GLY A 729 10.79 -9.16 -19.83
C GLY A 729 10.12 -8.51 -21.05
N ASP A 730 8.93 -7.93 -20.90
CA ASP A 730 8.30 -7.17 -21.98
C ASP A 730 9.07 -5.90 -22.34
N PRO A 731 8.98 -5.44 -23.60
CA PRO A 731 9.45 -4.10 -23.96
C PRO A 731 8.62 -3.04 -23.24
N GLY A 732 9.26 -1.91 -22.97
CA GLY A 732 8.62 -0.74 -22.35
C GLY A 732 9.60 0.42 -22.28
N SER A 733 9.11 1.61 -21.99
CA SER A 733 9.96 2.76 -21.71
C SER A 733 9.35 3.68 -20.67
N THR A 734 10.19 4.35 -19.90
CA THR A 734 9.76 5.35 -18.92
C THR A 734 10.44 6.69 -19.18
N ARG A 735 9.77 7.80 -18.88
CA ARG A 735 10.33 9.16 -18.92
C ARG A 735 9.74 9.96 -17.77
N PHE A 736 10.53 10.86 -17.19
CA PHE A 736 10.03 11.83 -16.23
C PHE A 736 10.21 13.23 -16.82
N MET A 737 9.15 14.02 -16.77
CA MET A 737 9.12 15.43 -17.13
C MET A 737 8.84 16.22 -15.86
N VAL A 738 9.73 17.15 -15.51
CA VAL A 738 9.76 17.78 -14.18
C VAL A 738 9.92 19.28 -14.35
N SER A 739 9.12 20.08 -13.65
CA SER A 739 9.29 21.53 -13.59
C SER A 739 9.87 21.94 -12.24
N LEU A 740 10.72 22.97 -12.22
CA LEU A 740 11.12 23.62 -10.95
C LEU A 740 9.93 24.28 -10.23
N GLN A 741 8.82 24.50 -10.94
CA GLN A 741 7.56 24.99 -10.37
C GLN A 741 6.70 23.88 -9.75
N ASP A 742 7.10 22.61 -9.80
CA ASP A 742 6.33 21.51 -9.21
C ASP A 742 6.28 21.60 -7.67
N GLU A 743 5.14 21.22 -7.07
CA GLU A 743 4.83 21.34 -5.64
C GLU A 743 5.95 20.86 -4.71
N MET A 744 6.60 19.74 -5.04
CA MET A 744 7.68 19.16 -4.24
C MET A 744 8.84 20.13 -4.02
N PHE A 745 9.23 20.92 -5.02
CA PHE A 745 10.33 21.88 -4.88
C PHE A 745 9.93 23.11 -4.06
N GLN A 746 8.67 23.55 -4.20
CA GLN A 746 8.12 24.67 -3.44
C GLN A 746 7.98 24.32 -1.94
N LYS A 747 7.42 23.15 -1.62
CA LYS A 747 7.06 22.69 -0.27
C LYS A 747 8.24 22.63 0.70
N PHE A 748 9.43 22.28 0.21
CA PHE A 748 10.63 22.20 1.04
C PHE A 748 11.45 23.49 1.11
N ASN A 749 10.98 24.57 0.44
CA ASN A 749 11.65 25.87 0.35
C ASN A 749 13.15 25.74 0.05
N PHE A 750 13.50 24.80 -0.83
CA PHE A 750 14.88 24.62 -1.25
C PHE A 750 15.30 25.89 -2.01
N ASP A 751 16.54 26.36 -1.79
CA ASP A 751 17.15 27.35 -2.68
C ASP A 751 17.20 26.73 -4.08
N THR A 752 16.23 27.13 -4.88
CA THR A 752 16.02 26.79 -6.28
C THR A 752 16.26 28.02 -7.14
N GLU A 753 16.59 29.18 -6.55
CA GLU A 753 16.90 30.39 -7.33
C GLU A 753 18.09 30.15 -8.25
N TRP A 754 19.14 29.48 -7.77
CA TRP A 754 20.27 29.11 -8.64
C TRP A 754 19.84 28.19 -9.78
N ALA A 755 18.88 27.28 -9.54
CA ALA A 755 18.41 26.33 -10.53
C ALA A 755 17.54 27.03 -11.58
N VAL A 756 16.59 27.86 -11.14
CA VAL A 756 15.75 28.69 -12.01
C VAL A 756 16.62 29.63 -12.83
N LYS A 757 17.55 30.37 -12.21
CA LYS A 757 18.48 31.30 -12.89
C LYS A 757 19.45 30.59 -13.85
N LEU A 758 19.82 29.34 -13.58
CA LEU A 758 20.66 28.53 -14.48
C LEU A 758 19.84 28.02 -15.66
N ILE A 759 18.64 27.49 -15.41
CA ILE A 759 17.75 26.95 -16.43
C ILE A 759 17.25 28.06 -17.37
N SER A 760 16.74 29.18 -16.85
CA SER A 760 16.29 30.31 -17.67
C SER A 760 17.42 30.89 -18.53
N LYS A 761 18.65 30.95 -18.00
CA LYS A 761 19.84 31.40 -18.73
C LYS A 761 20.29 30.40 -19.81
N ILE A 762 19.96 29.12 -19.68
CA ILE A 762 20.26 28.08 -20.68
C ILE A 762 19.18 28.04 -21.77
N THR A 763 17.89 28.16 -21.40
CA THR A 763 16.77 28.12 -22.36
C THR A 763 16.40 29.48 -22.93
N ASN A 764 16.99 30.57 -22.42
CA ASN A 764 16.64 31.95 -22.79
C ASN A 764 15.12 32.22 -22.59
N ASP A 765 14.58 31.71 -21.48
CA ASP A 765 13.15 31.68 -21.13
C ASP A 765 12.21 30.96 -22.14
N GLU A 766 12.76 30.18 -23.08
CA GLU A 766 11.97 29.29 -23.94
C GLU A 766 11.53 28.02 -23.19
N ASP A 767 10.35 27.48 -23.55
CA ASP A 767 9.71 26.31 -22.93
C ASP A 767 10.33 24.97 -23.40
N ILE A 768 11.65 24.88 -23.49
CA ILE A 768 12.41 23.74 -24.05
C ILE A 768 12.87 22.76 -22.94
N PRO A 769 12.80 21.42 -23.15
CA PRO A 769 13.30 20.43 -22.20
C PRO A 769 14.84 20.42 -22.11
N ILE A 770 15.37 20.32 -20.89
CA ILE A 770 16.80 20.13 -20.64
C ILE A 770 17.06 18.69 -20.14
N GLU A 771 17.93 17.95 -20.84
CA GLU A 771 18.33 16.56 -20.51
C GLU A 771 19.75 16.47 -19.90
N GLY A 772 20.21 17.54 -19.23
CA GLY A 772 21.58 17.66 -18.74
C GLY A 772 21.85 16.89 -17.44
N ASP A 773 22.80 15.95 -17.48
CA ASP A 773 23.30 15.12 -16.37
C ASP A 773 23.50 15.86 -15.03
N ALA A 774 24.00 17.10 -15.07
CA ALA A 774 24.25 17.93 -13.88
C ALA A 774 22.94 18.32 -13.19
N ILE A 775 21.94 18.76 -13.96
CA ILE A 775 20.62 19.16 -13.46
C ILE A 775 19.90 17.93 -12.91
N VAL A 776 19.92 16.81 -13.64
CA VAL A 776 19.33 15.54 -13.18
C VAL A 776 19.91 15.11 -11.83
N LYS A 777 21.24 15.19 -11.65
CA LYS A 777 21.90 14.89 -10.36
C LYS A 777 21.45 15.83 -9.24
N GLN A 778 21.21 17.11 -9.53
CA GLN A 778 20.75 18.09 -8.54
C GLN A 778 19.28 17.89 -8.16
N LEU A 779 18.37 17.67 -9.11
CA LEU A 779 16.97 17.32 -8.84
C LEU A 779 16.86 16.06 -7.99
N LEU A 780 17.64 15.02 -8.34
CA LEU A 780 17.74 13.79 -7.58
C LEU A 780 18.33 13.99 -6.17
N ALA A 781 19.17 15.00 -5.95
CA ALA A 781 19.69 15.34 -4.62
C ALA A 781 18.65 16.06 -3.73
N LEU A 782 17.81 16.91 -4.32
CA LEU A 782 16.67 17.52 -3.61
C LEU A 782 15.69 16.45 -3.14
N GLN A 783 15.42 15.44 -3.97
CA GLN A 783 14.58 14.30 -3.60
C GLN A 783 15.14 13.50 -2.40
N ILE A 784 16.46 13.26 -2.33
CA ILE A 784 17.10 12.63 -1.15
C ILE A 784 16.88 13.46 0.12
N ASN A 785 16.85 14.79 0.01
CA ASN A 785 16.63 15.65 1.16
C ASN A 785 15.17 15.58 1.65
N ALA A 786 14.20 15.46 0.74
CA ALA A 786 12.80 15.18 1.10
C ALA A 786 12.64 13.81 1.78
N GLU A 787 13.30 12.76 1.28
CA GLU A 787 13.31 11.42 1.90
C GLU A 787 13.85 11.47 3.34
N LYS A 788 14.99 12.15 3.56
CA LYS A 788 15.58 12.35 4.89
C LYS A 788 14.67 13.13 5.84
N TYR A 789 13.94 14.13 5.34
CA TYR A 789 13.01 14.92 6.15
C TYR A 789 11.89 14.02 6.70
N PHE A 790 11.24 13.21 5.86
CA PHE A 790 10.20 12.29 6.33
C PHE A 790 10.73 11.15 7.19
N PHE A 791 11.94 10.65 6.91
CA PHE A 791 12.62 9.69 7.79
C PHE A 791 12.78 10.23 9.22
N ASN A 792 13.17 11.50 9.37
CA ASN A 792 13.30 12.13 10.68
C ASN A 792 11.95 12.27 11.39
N ILE A 793 10.87 12.65 10.67
CA ILE A 793 9.51 12.71 11.24
C ILE A 793 9.09 11.33 11.77
N ARG A 794 9.20 10.28 10.96
CA ARG A 794 8.85 8.91 11.38
C ARG A 794 9.69 8.45 12.57
N LYS A 795 11.01 8.69 12.53
CA LYS A 795 11.92 8.38 13.63
C LYS A 795 11.46 9.02 14.94
N SER A 796 11.16 10.32 14.95
CA SER A 796 10.70 11.01 16.16
C SER A 796 9.32 10.51 16.62
N LEU A 797 8.39 10.23 15.70
CA LEU A 797 7.09 9.66 16.01
C LEU A 797 7.19 8.27 16.66
N VAL A 798 8.12 7.42 16.20
CA VAL A 798 8.42 6.12 16.85
C VAL A 798 9.07 6.33 18.21
N GLU A 799 10.03 7.26 18.35
CA GLU A 799 10.69 7.57 19.63
C GLU A 799 9.69 8.10 20.69
N PHE A 800 8.64 8.81 20.28
CA PHE A 800 7.55 9.21 21.18
C PHE A 800 6.60 8.04 21.53
N ASP A 801 6.22 7.21 20.56
CA ASP A 801 5.30 6.09 20.82
C ASP A 801 5.97 4.96 21.62
N GLU A 802 7.29 4.77 21.53
CA GLU A 802 8.04 3.82 22.38
C GLU A 802 7.94 4.17 23.89
N VAL A 803 7.83 5.47 24.24
CA VAL A 803 7.58 5.90 25.63
C VAL A 803 6.15 5.55 26.06
N LEU A 804 5.17 5.75 25.17
CA LEU A 804 3.77 5.41 25.41
C LEU A 804 3.54 3.89 25.43
N GLU A 805 4.31 3.11 24.66
CA GLU A 805 4.22 1.67 24.56
C GLU A 805 4.40 0.98 25.91
N VAL A 806 5.34 1.46 26.74
CA VAL A 806 5.58 0.92 28.09
C VAL A 806 4.34 1.09 28.99
N GLN A 807 3.73 2.27 28.98
CA GLN A 807 2.52 2.57 29.76
C GLN A 807 1.31 1.78 29.24
N ARG A 808 1.11 1.84 27.92
CA ARG A 808 0.08 1.12 27.17
C ARG A 808 0.12 -0.37 27.49
N LYS A 809 1.29 -1.00 27.38
CA LYS A 809 1.47 -2.43 27.59
C LYS A 809 1.06 -2.82 28.99
N HIS A 810 1.51 -2.10 30.02
CA HIS A 810 1.12 -2.40 31.40
C HIS A 810 -0.41 -2.30 31.61
N VAL A 811 -1.05 -1.25 31.08
CA VAL A 811 -2.51 -1.06 31.18
C VAL A 811 -3.27 -2.13 30.38
N TYR A 812 -2.80 -2.48 29.18
CA TYR A 812 -3.46 -3.45 28.31
C TYR A 812 -3.28 -4.88 28.86
N ASP A 813 -2.09 -5.27 29.29
CA ASP A 813 -1.83 -6.57 29.93
C ASP A 813 -2.74 -6.76 31.16
N LEU A 814 -2.89 -5.72 32.01
CA LEU A 814 -3.82 -5.73 33.15
C LEU A 814 -5.29 -5.83 32.72
N ARG A 815 -5.72 -5.06 31.71
CA ARG A 815 -7.11 -5.12 31.21
C ARG A 815 -7.43 -6.49 30.62
N GLN A 816 -6.51 -7.08 29.86
CA GLN A 816 -6.69 -8.41 29.29
C GLN A 816 -6.68 -9.50 30.36
N LEU A 817 -5.88 -9.35 31.42
CA LEU A 817 -5.95 -10.23 32.59
C LEU A 817 -7.34 -10.20 33.24
N ILE A 818 -7.92 -9.00 33.42
CA ILE A 818 -9.26 -8.85 34.00
C ILE A 818 -10.38 -9.36 33.06
N LEU A 819 -10.21 -9.23 31.74
CA LEU A 819 -11.21 -9.65 30.74
C LEU A 819 -11.15 -11.14 30.37
N THR A 820 -9.99 -11.78 30.51
CA THR A 820 -9.74 -13.15 29.98
C THR A 820 -9.11 -14.11 30.99
N GLY A 821 -8.63 -13.62 32.13
CA GLY A 821 -8.11 -14.44 33.22
C GLY A 821 -9.22 -15.15 34.00
N ASP A 822 -8.83 -16.18 34.74
CA ASP A 822 -9.70 -16.84 35.71
C ASP A 822 -9.80 -16.04 37.02
N ASP A 823 -10.80 -16.38 37.84
CA ASP A 823 -11.05 -15.73 39.13
C ASP A 823 -9.82 -15.82 40.05
N GLU A 824 -9.05 -16.91 39.97
CA GLU A 824 -7.85 -17.11 40.78
C GLU A 824 -6.72 -16.16 40.36
N SER A 825 -6.42 -16.03 39.07
CA SER A 825 -5.39 -15.10 38.59
C SER A 825 -5.76 -13.65 38.85
N CYS A 826 -7.03 -13.28 38.67
CA CYS A 826 -7.53 -11.94 39.00
C CYS A 826 -7.40 -11.66 40.51
N SER A 827 -7.81 -12.60 41.35
CA SER A 827 -7.71 -12.51 42.81
C SER A 827 -6.26 -12.36 43.29
N GLN A 828 -5.34 -13.19 42.77
CA GLN A 828 -3.91 -13.08 43.08
C GLN A 828 -3.33 -11.70 42.69
N HIS A 829 -3.73 -11.15 41.55
CA HIS A 829 -3.27 -9.82 41.11
C HIS A 829 -3.81 -8.70 42.00
N ILE A 830 -5.10 -8.76 42.38
CA ILE A 830 -5.71 -7.82 43.33
C ILE A 830 -4.99 -7.88 44.69
N PHE A 831 -4.70 -9.08 45.21
CA PHE A 831 -3.93 -9.24 46.45
C PHE A 831 -2.50 -8.67 46.34
N GLN A 832 -1.82 -8.83 45.20
CA GLN A 832 -0.51 -8.21 44.98
C GLN A 832 -0.59 -6.67 44.97
N CYS A 833 -1.61 -6.09 44.33
CA CYS A 833 -1.82 -4.64 44.33
C CYS A 833 -2.13 -4.09 45.74
N LEU A 834 -2.98 -4.78 46.52
CA LEU A 834 -3.30 -4.41 47.90
C LEU A 834 -2.07 -4.50 48.80
N TRP A 835 -1.29 -5.59 48.71
CA TRP A 835 -0.08 -5.78 49.51
C TRP A 835 1.00 -4.73 49.20
N TYR A 836 1.06 -4.23 47.95
CA TYR A 836 1.98 -3.13 47.59
C TYR A 836 1.58 -1.78 48.21
N HIS A 837 0.31 -1.63 48.59
CA HIS A 837 -0.21 -0.44 49.26
C HIS A 837 -0.03 -0.46 50.78
N ASP A 838 -0.03 -1.63 51.42
CA ASP A 838 0.21 -1.80 52.86
C ASP A 838 1.70 -1.75 53.27
N VAL A 839 2.62 -1.67 52.29
CA VAL A 839 4.09 -1.69 52.50
C VAL A 839 4.76 -0.34 52.14
N ARG A 840 3.97 0.70 51.85
CA ARG A 840 4.43 2.10 51.68
C ARG A 840 3.80 3.01 52.72
#